data_AF-A0A8T9CGI1-F1
#
_entry.id   AF-A0A8T9CGI1-F1
#
_cell.length_a   1.000
_cell.length_b   1.000
_cell.length_c   1.000
_cell.angle_alpha   90.00
_cell.angle_beta   90.00
_cell.angle_gamma   90.00
#
_symmetry.space_group_name_H-M   'P 1'
#
loop_
_entity.id
_entity.type
_entity.pdbx_description
1 polymer ?
#
loop_
_entity_poly.entity_id
_entity_poly.type
_entity_poly.pdbx_seq_one_letter_code
_entity_poly.pdbx_strand_id
1 'polypeptide(L)'
;MVTNIPCSSTSVTKRVDAKTRYLIIYTSLLNFGTKCKHTQPRDPPLLRKKGGGVRANGGYGGSCATYSSSDQTVNVQPDAPAPPSHCEHQHANRVMNSRSSSFHVPTPGLLRRPSVSSRLSFAISSAEQGEAANANANGAEHQIDEEIEEIKRYEDFTTIGDCKTVFGCDATNDWVQDAAKEQLRRKVRRKETAGFFERGGRAGWRYKIWESYEAAQGWIVVTLIGIAIGMNAAVLNIITEWLSDVKLGYCKNAFYLNESFCCWGEENGCEDWHRWSSFGPVNYLLYILFATIFALTSASLVRSFAPYAAGSGISEIKCIIAGFVMKGFLGFQTLAIKSVALPLAIASGLSVGKEGPSVHYAVCTGNVISRLFEKYKRNAAKTREILSACAAAGVAVAFGSPIGGVLFSLEEMSSYFPLKTMWRSYFCALVATATLSLMNPFRTGQLVMFQVRYDRSWHFFEVLFYIIIGIFGGLYGAFVIKWNLRAQAFRKKYLSKYAILEATLLATGTAIICYPNMFLRIDMTESMEILFLECEGAEDYNGICDKQNRWRMVLSLTLATILRVFLVIISYGCKVPAGIFVPSMAIGASFGRTVGILVQALHEAYPASVFFSACQPDVPCITPGTYAFLGAAAALSGIMHITVSVVVIMFELTGALTYILPTMIVVGVTKAVSELFGKGGIADRMIWFSGFPFLDNKEEHTFGVPVSQVMTSDTVALPTTGLTMKHVEQLLREDKYQGFPIVEDRTSNILVGYIRRTELRYAIDRVKRDRSISPTAKCYFSPPSSLNPTTPTTPAVTFEGMASSAVDFSRFIDATPVTVHPRLPLETVMELFRKIGPRVVLIEYHGKLAGLVTVKDCLKYQFK
;
A
#
# COMPACT_ATOMS: atom_id res chain seq x y z
N MET A 1 -64.83 39.76 23.37
CA MET A 1 -65.21 38.52 24.08
C MET A 1 -63.94 37.65 24.14
N VAL A 2 -63.40 37.29 25.31
CA VAL A 2 -63.95 36.37 26.35
C VAL A 2 -63.89 34.93 25.83
N THR A 3 -63.08 33.99 26.36
CA THR A 3 -62.19 33.99 27.57
C THR A 3 -61.16 32.84 27.55
N ASN A 4 -60.04 33.01 28.28
CA ASN A 4 -59.25 32.08 29.14
C ASN A 4 -58.88 30.63 28.64
N ILE A 5 -57.67 30.03 28.79
CA ILE A 5 -56.55 30.09 29.78
C ILE A 5 -56.98 29.47 31.15
N PRO A 6 -56.15 28.85 32.04
CA PRO A 6 -54.70 28.50 32.08
C PRO A 6 -54.44 26.95 32.09
N CYS A 7 -53.30 26.31 32.42
CA CYS A 7 -51.88 26.63 32.80
C CYS A 7 -51.00 25.40 32.37
N SER A 8 -49.68 25.43 32.08
CA SER A 8 -48.49 25.79 32.89
C SER A 8 -48.32 24.97 34.19
N SER A 9 -47.12 24.55 34.66
CA SER A 9 -45.72 24.50 34.16
C SER A 9 -44.89 23.58 35.14
N THR A 10 -43.56 23.51 35.32
CA THR A 10 -42.38 24.35 34.96
C THR A 10 -41.04 23.57 35.12
N SER A 11 -40.16 23.61 34.10
CA SER A 11 -38.68 23.81 34.15
C SER A 11 -37.68 23.05 35.10
N VAL A 12 -36.56 22.60 34.50
CA VAL A 12 -35.14 22.93 34.86
C VAL A 12 -34.28 22.11 35.90
N THR A 13 -33.33 21.32 35.34
CA THR A 13 -31.92 21.02 35.76
C THR A 13 -31.51 20.01 36.86
N LYS A 14 -30.35 19.34 36.58
CA LYS A 14 -29.32 18.73 37.48
C LYS A 14 -29.74 17.42 38.20
N ARG A 15 -28.89 16.40 38.47
CA ARG A 15 -27.42 16.13 38.37
C ARG A 15 -27.20 14.67 37.85
N VAL A 16 -26.18 14.34 37.05
CA VAL A 16 -24.79 13.92 37.39
C VAL A 16 -24.67 12.61 38.22
N ASP A 17 -24.04 11.61 37.59
CA ASP A 17 -23.34 10.41 38.08
C ASP A 17 -23.91 9.49 39.18
N ALA A 18 -24.10 8.21 38.80
CA ALA A 18 -23.54 7.06 39.53
C ALA A 18 -23.32 5.87 38.58
N LYS A 19 -22.34 4.99 38.87
CA LYS A 19 -21.90 3.90 37.98
C LYS A 19 -21.71 2.58 38.75
N THR A 20 -21.95 1.45 38.07
CA THR A 20 -21.41 0.08 38.35
C THR A 20 -22.26 -0.92 39.18
N ARG A 21 -22.26 -2.19 38.70
CA ARG A 21 -22.68 -3.49 39.31
C ARG A 21 -24.20 -3.74 39.42
N TYR A 22 -24.75 -4.96 39.34
CA TYR A 22 -24.27 -6.31 38.92
C TYR A 22 -25.19 -6.78 37.75
N LEU A 23 -24.84 -7.67 36.79
CA LEU A 23 -24.05 -8.91 36.77
C LEU A 23 -24.74 -10.12 37.44
N ILE A 24 -25.84 -10.58 36.86
CA ILE A 24 -26.40 -11.95 36.96
C ILE A 24 -26.85 -12.37 35.53
N ILE A 25 -27.12 -13.66 35.30
CA ILE A 25 -27.50 -14.29 34.01
C ILE A 25 -26.33 -14.44 33.03
N TYR A 26 -25.37 -15.32 33.34
CA TYR A 26 -24.44 -15.88 32.34
C TYR A 26 -23.94 -17.31 32.64
N THR A 27 -24.80 -18.16 33.21
CA THR A 27 -24.50 -19.59 33.44
C THR A 27 -25.76 -20.46 33.37
N SER A 28 -26.10 -20.97 32.18
CA SER A 28 -26.79 -22.25 31.92
C SER A 28 -27.14 -22.39 30.44
N LEU A 29 -26.30 -23.07 29.65
CA LEU A 29 -26.66 -23.77 28.41
C LEU A 29 -25.42 -24.47 27.83
N LEU A 30 -25.12 -25.66 28.33
CA LEU A 30 -24.09 -26.55 27.77
C LEU A 30 -24.58 -28.00 27.91
N ASN A 31 -24.88 -28.63 26.77
CA ASN A 31 -25.38 -30.01 26.62
C ASN A 31 -26.80 -30.23 27.21
N PHE A 32 -27.67 -31.12 26.69
CA PHE A 32 -27.44 -32.33 25.91
C PHE A 32 -28.64 -32.68 24.98
N GLY A 33 -28.37 -33.36 23.86
CA GLY A 33 -29.15 -34.53 23.39
C GLY A 33 -30.65 -34.44 23.03
N THR A 34 -30.92 -34.25 21.73
CA THR A 34 -31.79 -35.12 20.88
C THR A 34 -33.02 -35.82 21.46
N LYS A 35 -34.19 -35.65 20.80
CA LYS A 35 -35.25 -36.68 20.81
C LYS A 35 -36.17 -36.67 19.57
N CYS A 36 -35.77 -37.43 18.55
CA CYS A 36 -36.70 -38.01 17.57
C CYS A 36 -36.64 -39.54 17.66
N LYS A 37 -37.81 -40.17 17.76
CA LYS A 37 -38.06 -41.62 17.62
C LYS A 37 -38.23 -41.95 16.12
N HIS A 38 -38.09 -43.17 15.58
CA HIS A 38 -37.59 -44.50 15.99
C HIS A 38 -36.62 -44.96 14.84
N THR A 39 -35.85 -46.07 14.84
CA THR A 39 -36.01 -47.39 15.48
C THR A 39 -34.64 -48.08 15.74
N GLN A 40 -34.67 -49.09 16.61
CA GLN A 40 -33.64 -50.06 17.08
C GLN A 40 -33.00 -50.98 16.00
N PRO A 41 -32.01 -51.87 16.33
CA PRO A 41 -31.05 -51.92 17.48
C PRO A 41 -29.61 -52.51 17.20
N ARG A 42 -28.81 -52.67 18.29
CA ARG A 42 -27.70 -53.65 18.55
C ARG A 42 -26.24 -53.35 18.08
N ASP A 43 -25.52 -52.64 18.94
CA ASP A 43 -24.34 -53.11 19.74
C ASP A 43 -23.96 -54.62 19.76
N PRO A 44 -22.72 -55.02 20.17
CA PRO A 44 -21.46 -54.25 20.33
C PRO A 44 -20.22 -55.01 19.72
N PRO A 45 -18.99 -55.20 20.31
CA PRO A 45 -17.75 -55.06 19.52
C PRO A 45 -16.70 -56.21 19.62
N LEU A 46 -15.48 -55.92 19.13
CA LEU A 46 -14.17 -56.51 19.49
C LEU A 46 -13.72 -57.89 18.92
N LEU A 47 -12.39 -57.96 18.76
CA LEU A 47 -11.47 -59.12 18.74
C LEU A 47 -11.22 -59.96 17.46
N ARG A 48 -9.90 -60.10 17.20
CA ARG A 48 -9.12 -61.34 16.89
C ARG A 48 -8.69 -61.70 15.45
N LYS A 49 -7.35 -61.61 15.29
CA LYS A 49 -6.39 -62.66 14.84
C LYS A 49 -6.24 -63.00 13.34
N LYS A 50 -4.95 -63.02 12.95
CA LYS A 50 -4.29 -63.77 11.84
C LYS A 50 -4.67 -63.32 10.41
N GLY A 51 -3.80 -63.49 9.41
CA GLY A 51 -2.37 -63.86 9.47
C GLY A 51 -1.87 -64.54 8.19
N GLY A 52 -0.70 -64.13 7.69
CA GLY A 52 -0.15 -64.55 6.39
C GLY A 52 -0.80 -63.81 5.20
N GLY A 53 -0.19 -63.76 4.01
CA GLY A 53 1.18 -64.16 3.66
C GLY A 53 1.43 -64.30 2.15
N VAL A 54 2.70 -64.17 1.75
CA VAL A 54 3.36 -64.87 0.62
C VAL A 54 2.96 -64.51 -0.85
N ARG A 55 3.91 -63.82 -1.52
CA ARG A 55 4.38 -63.97 -2.93
C ARG A 55 3.46 -63.75 -4.17
N ALA A 56 3.83 -62.70 -4.91
CA ALA A 56 4.57 -62.74 -6.21
C ALA A 56 3.85 -62.84 -7.59
N ASN A 57 4.54 -62.24 -8.57
CA ASN A 57 4.43 -62.32 -10.04
C ASN A 57 3.13 -61.80 -10.70
N GLY A 58 3.14 -61.22 -11.91
CA GLY A 58 4.25 -60.70 -12.71
C GLY A 58 4.15 -60.96 -14.23
N GLY A 59 4.42 -59.94 -15.06
CA GLY A 59 4.82 -60.09 -16.47
C GLY A 59 3.81 -59.64 -17.56
N TYR A 60 4.37 -59.34 -18.74
CA TYR A 60 3.76 -59.06 -20.06
C TYR A 60 2.93 -57.76 -20.24
N GLY A 61 2.99 -57.05 -21.39
CA GLY A 61 3.96 -57.15 -22.51
C GLY A 61 3.47 -56.56 -23.86
N GLY A 62 4.32 -55.78 -24.55
CA GLY A 62 4.06 -55.20 -25.90
C GLY A 62 3.07 -54.02 -25.94
N SER A 63 2.84 -53.26 -27.02
CA SER A 63 3.46 -53.11 -28.37
C SER A 63 2.77 -51.90 -29.07
N CYS A 64 3.28 -51.18 -30.09
CA CYS A 64 4.53 -51.20 -30.87
C CYS A 64 4.93 -49.73 -31.27
N ALA A 65 5.55 -49.48 -32.43
CA ALA A 65 5.95 -48.13 -32.90
C ALA A 65 5.95 -47.95 -34.45
N THR A 66 6.32 -46.75 -34.91
CA THR A 66 6.69 -46.30 -36.28
C THR A 66 5.61 -45.84 -37.29
N TYR A 67 5.85 -44.66 -37.86
CA TYR A 67 5.72 -44.31 -39.29
C TYR A 67 6.74 -43.19 -39.60
N SER A 68 7.09 -42.92 -40.87
CA SER A 68 8.24 -42.04 -41.21
C SER A 68 8.11 -41.30 -42.56
N SER A 69 9.14 -40.50 -42.91
CA SER A 69 9.31 -39.66 -44.13
C SER A 69 8.44 -38.39 -44.17
N SER A 70 8.82 -37.31 -44.88
CA SER A 70 9.88 -37.11 -45.88
C SER A 70 10.47 -35.67 -45.83
N ASP A 71 11.69 -35.50 -46.40
CA ASP A 71 12.33 -34.33 -47.06
C ASP A 71 12.14 -32.89 -46.50
N GLN A 72 13.13 -31.98 -46.56
CA GLN A 72 14.10 -31.75 -47.64
C GLN A 72 15.37 -31.00 -47.15
N THR A 73 16.43 -30.93 -47.96
CA THR A 73 17.76 -30.38 -47.57
C THR A 73 18.12 -29.07 -48.29
N VAL A 74 18.72 -28.12 -47.56
CA VAL A 74 19.63 -27.08 -48.09
C VAL A 74 20.75 -26.85 -47.06
N ASN A 75 21.99 -26.67 -47.53
CA ASN A 75 23.19 -26.59 -46.69
C ASN A 75 24.16 -25.55 -47.25
N VAL A 76 24.44 -24.46 -46.52
CA VAL A 76 25.43 -23.43 -46.89
C VAL A 76 26.11 -22.86 -45.63
N GLN A 77 27.44 -22.79 -45.67
CA GLN A 77 28.37 -22.29 -44.64
C GLN A 77 29.75 -22.13 -45.30
N PRO A 78 30.69 -21.27 -44.83
CA PRO A 78 30.59 -20.14 -43.91
C PRO A 78 30.78 -18.79 -44.66
N ASP A 79 31.01 -17.67 -43.95
CA ASP A 79 32.19 -16.84 -44.24
C ASP A 79 32.55 -15.86 -43.11
N ALA A 80 33.80 -15.41 -43.08
CA ALA A 80 34.28 -14.36 -42.15
C ALA A 80 35.56 -13.67 -42.66
N PRO A 81 35.65 -12.33 -42.55
CA PRO A 81 36.94 -11.64 -42.42
C PRO A 81 37.01 -10.70 -41.20
N ALA A 82 38.22 -10.27 -40.86
CA ALA A 82 38.53 -9.47 -39.66
C ALA A 82 39.04 -8.03 -40.02
N PRO A 83 39.96 -7.35 -39.30
CA PRO A 83 39.71 -5.97 -38.87
C PRO A 83 40.60 -4.90 -39.53
N PRO A 84 40.32 -3.62 -39.24
CA PRO A 84 41.37 -2.69 -38.75
C PRO A 84 40.83 -1.69 -37.69
N SER A 85 41.59 -0.80 -37.03
CA SER A 85 42.97 -0.78 -36.50
C SER A 85 43.19 0.58 -35.79
N HIS A 86 44.02 0.66 -34.74
CA HIS A 86 44.70 1.84 -34.16
C HIS A 86 44.13 3.28 -34.28
N CYS A 87 44.11 4.00 -33.14
CA CYS A 87 44.68 5.36 -33.08
C CYS A 87 45.15 5.66 -31.64
N GLU A 88 46.15 6.56 -31.46
CA GLU A 88 46.91 6.71 -30.19
C GLU A 88 47.37 8.17 -29.96
N HIS A 89 47.69 8.52 -28.70
CA HIS A 89 48.24 9.81 -28.22
C HIS A 89 47.28 11.04 -28.30
N GLN A 90 47.52 12.19 -27.63
CA GLN A 90 48.71 12.68 -26.93
C GLN A 90 48.40 13.57 -25.69
N HIS A 91 49.46 14.00 -24.97
CA HIS A 91 49.41 14.79 -23.71
C HIS A 91 49.04 16.28 -23.86
N ALA A 92 48.59 16.88 -22.75
CA ALA A 92 48.90 18.28 -22.41
C ALA A 92 49.05 18.46 -20.87
N ASN A 93 50.13 19.13 -20.43
CA ASN A 93 50.40 19.48 -19.03
C ASN A 93 50.01 20.93 -18.72
N ARG A 94 49.65 21.24 -17.46
CA ARG A 94 49.86 22.57 -16.89
C ARG A 94 50.08 22.52 -15.37
N VAL A 95 50.99 23.36 -14.87
CA VAL A 95 51.50 23.36 -13.48
C VAL A 95 51.57 24.80 -12.96
N MET A 96 51.12 25.01 -11.71
CA MET A 96 51.61 25.94 -10.67
C MET A 96 50.61 25.89 -9.49
N ASN A 97 51.02 25.55 -8.26
CA ASN A 97 51.66 26.39 -7.22
C ASN A 97 50.75 27.51 -6.67
N SER A 98 50.65 27.76 -5.35
CA SER A 98 51.30 27.09 -4.17
C SER A 98 50.70 27.58 -2.83
N ARG A 99 51.22 27.04 -1.71
CA ARG A 99 51.17 27.55 -0.30
C ARG A 99 49.89 27.38 0.52
N SER A 100 49.92 27.34 1.86
CA SER A 100 50.77 26.56 2.82
C SER A 100 50.40 26.90 4.27
N SER A 101 50.06 25.89 5.07
CA SER A 101 50.08 25.95 6.55
C SER A 101 50.32 24.54 7.13
N SER A 102 50.28 24.41 8.47
CA SER A 102 51.51 24.06 9.20
C SER A 102 51.28 23.84 10.71
N PHE A 103 52.21 23.12 11.36
CA PHE A 103 52.31 22.88 12.82
C PHE A 103 51.22 21.97 13.45
N HIS A 104 51.46 21.33 14.60
CA HIS A 104 52.61 20.50 15.02
C HIS A 104 52.20 19.66 16.26
N VAL A 105 52.92 18.57 16.56
CA VAL A 105 52.66 17.70 17.74
C VAL A 105 53.42 18.20 18.99
N PRO A 106 52.82 18.05 20.19
CA PRO A 106 53.59 17.50 21.32
C PRO A 106 52.82 16.49 22.22
N THR A 107 53.58 15.56 22.80
CA THR A 107 53.30 14.70 23.98
C THR A 107 54.64 14.54 24.75
N PRO A 108 54.78 13.89 25.93
CA PRO A 108 53.82 13.20 26.82
C PRO A 108 53.86 13.68 28.31
N GLY A 109 53.15 13.02 29.25
CA GLY A 109 53.29 13.34 30.70
C GLY A 109 52.44 12.57 31.76
N LEU A 110 52.89 11.38 32.17
CA LEU A 110 52.84 10.76 33.52
C LEU A 110 51.57 10.68 34.44
N LEU A 111 51.26 9.43 34.84
CA LEU A 111 50.94 8.91 36.19
C LEU A 111 49.69 9.34 37.01
N ARG A 112 48.75 8.38 37.22
CA ARG A 112 48.40 7.88 38.58
C ARG A 112 47.74 6.48 38.59
N ARG A 113 47.93 5.74 39.70
CA ARG A 113 47.38 4.41 40.11
C ARG A 113 47.58 4.31 41.65
N PRO A 114 47.04 3.31 42.38
CA PRO A 114 45.77 2.56 42.23
C PRO A 114 45.00 2.39 43.57
N SER A 115 43.84 1.71 43.55
CA SER A 115 43.39 0.77 44.60
C SER A 115 42.71 -0.42 43.87
N VAL A 116 42.84 -1.70 44.23
CA VAL A 116 43.12 -2.45 45.49
C VAL A 116 41.86 -2.80 46.29
N SER A 117 41.01 -3.63 45.69
CA SER A 117 40.40 -4.79 46.35
C SER A 117 40.56 -5.99 45.41
N SER A 118 41.33 -7.00 45.82
CA SER A 118 41.83 -8.04 44.90
C SER A 118 41.77 -9.44 45.49
N ARG A 119 41.69 -10.45 44.61
CA ARG A 119 41.96 -11.88 44.87
C ARG A 119 40.96 -12.61 45.77
N LEU A 120 39.92 -13.18 45.17
CA LEU A 120 39.25 -14.39 45.70
C LEU A 120 38.47 -15.16 44.61
N SER A 121 39.15 -15.46 43.49
CA SER A 121 38.54 -16.08 42.31
C SER A 121 39.56 -16.82 41.42
N PHE A 122 40.44 -17.63 42.02
CA PHE A 122 41.46 -18.39 41.28
C PHE A 122 41.72 -19.80 41.85
N ALA A 123 40.63 -20.52 42.17
CA ALA A 123 40.69 -21.89 42.70
C ALA A 123 39.50 -22.79 42.30
N ILE A 124 38.63 -22.37 41.36
CA ILE A 124 37.61 -23.24 40.76
C ILE A 124 37.68 -23.06 39.24
N SER A 125 38.20 -24.08 38.57
CA SER A 125 38.26 -24.25 37.12
C SER A 125 38.16 -25.75 36.81
N SER A 126 38.11 -26.12 35.52
CA SER A 126 38.09 -27.52 35.06
C SER A 126 36.80 -28.31 35.30
N ALA A 127 35.63 -27.70 35.05
CA ALA A 127 34.37 -28.43 34.84
C ALA A 127 33.41 -27.72 33.85
N GLU A 128 33.07 -26.45 34.10
CA GLU A 128 31.95 -25.76 33.39
C GLU A 128 32.31 -25.17 32.01
N GLN A 129 33.53 -25.39 31.48
CA GLN A 129 33.98 -24.76 30.24
C GLN A 129 33.34 -25.33 28.95
N GLY A 130 32.56 -26.40 29.03
CA GLY A 130 31.85 -26.98 27.88
C GLY A 130 30.64 -26.17 27.40
N GLU A 131 29.81 -25.67 28.33
CA GLU A 131 28.50 -25.09 27.98
C GLU A 131 28.49 -23.56 27.92
N ALA A 132 29.31 -22.89 28.75
CA ALA A 132 29.42 -21.44 28.79
C ALA A 132 29.88 -20.82 27.45
N ALA A 133 30.67 -21.56 26.66
CA ALA A 133 31.12 -21.15 25.34
C ALA A 133 29.95 -20.95 24.35
N ASN A 134 28.99 -21.89 24.33
CA ASN A 134 27.84 -21.82 23.43
C ASN A 134 26.86 -20.71 23.84
N ALA A 135 26.67 -20.45 25.14
CA ALA A 135 25.82 -19.35 25.60
C ALA A 135 26.35 -17.99 25.14
N ASN A 136 27.65 -17.73 25.36
CA ASN A 136 28.29 -16.48 24.95
C ASN A 136 28.41 -16.33 23.42
N ALA A 137 28.60 -17.43 22.68
CA ALA A 137 28.61 -17.41 21.22
C ALA A 137 27.27 -16.92 20.64
N ASN A 138 26.15 -17.52 21.05
CA ASN A 138 24.81 -17.12 20.61
C ASN A 138 24.48 -15.65 20.98
N GLY A 139 24.93 -15.18 22.15
CA GLY A 139 24.73 -13.79 22.59
C GLY A 139 25.51 -12.78 21.75
N ALA A 140 26.79 -13.05 21.46
CA ALA A 140 27.61 -12.21 20.60
C ALA A 140 27.12 -12.22 19.14
N GLU A 141 26.65 -13.37 18.66
CA GLU A 141 26.06 -13.55 17.33
C GLU A 141 24.79 -12.71 17.16
N HIS A 142 23.87 -12.71 18.14
CA HIS A 142 22.70 -11.82 18.12
C HIS A 142 23.07 -10.33 18.16
N GLN A 143 24.13 -9.94 18.88
CA GLN A 143 24.60 -8.54 18.88
C GLN A 143 25.17 -8.12 17.52
N ILE A 144 26.01 -8.97 16.90
CA ILE A 144 26.53 -8.76 15.54
C ILE A 144 25.37 -8.55 14.56
N ASP A 145 24.35 -9.40 14.64
CA ASP A 145 23.20 -9.40 13.75
C ASP A 145 22.30 -8.15 13.95
N GLU A 146 22.24 -7.60 15.17
CA GLU A 146 21.51 -6.38 15.53
C GLU A 146 22.24 -5.11 15.07
N GLU A 147 23.57 -5.06 15.19
CA GLU A 147 24.41 -3.98 14.61
C GLU A 147 24.36 -3.98 13.07
N ILE A 148 24.35 -5.17 12.44
CA ILE A 148 24.13 -5.32 11.00
C ILE A 148 22.74 -4.81 10.60
N GLU A 149 21.69 -5.07 11.39
CA GLU A 149 20.34 -4.56 11.12
C GLU A 149 20.25 -3.03 11.28
N GLU A 150 20.97 -2.43 12.23
CA GLU A 150 21.07 -0.98 12.34
C GLU A 150 21.84 -0.36 11.17
N ILE A 151 22.94 -0.97 10.72
CA ILE A 151 23.76 -0.44 9.62
C ILE A 151 23.12 -0.68 8.25
N LYS A 152 22.45 -1.82 8.00
CA LYS A 152 21.58 -1.99 6.81
C LYS A 152 20.52 -0.90 6.76
N ARG A 153 19.85 -0.63 7.89
CA ARG A 153 18.86 0.44 8.03
C ARG A 153 19.48 1.82 7.79
N TYR A 154 20.70 2.08 8.26
CA TYR A 154 21.41 3.33 8.01
C TYR A 154 21.93 3.49 6.58
N GLU A 155 22.40 2.44 5.89
CA GLU A 155 22.77 2.51 4.46
C GLU A 155 21.52 2.65 3.57
N ASP A 156 20.39 2.04 3.95
CA ASP A 156 19.06 2.37 3.41
C ASP A 156 18.63 3.83 3.74
N PHE A 157 19.35 4.57 4.60
CA PHE A 157 19.18 6.02 4.84
C PHE A 157 20.33 6.91 4.32
N THR A 158 21.55 6.42 4.06
CA THR A 158 22.69 7.25 3.59
C THR A 158 22.95 7.15 2.08
N THR A 159 22.42 6.13 1.41
CA THR A 159 22.28 6.07 -0.08
C THR A 159 21.30 7.11 -0.66
N ILE A 160 21.10 8.23 0.05
CA ILE A 160 20.24 9.36 -0.33
C ILE A 160 21.05 10.49 -0.99
N GLY A 161 22.37 10.55 -0.78
CA GLY A 161 23.22 11.66 -1.24
C GLY A 161 23.28 11.85 -2.77
N ASP A 162 23.74 10.81 -3.49
CA ASP A 162 24.18 10.95 -4.89
C ASP A 162 23.35 10.12 -5.91
N CYS A 163 22.02 10.11 -5.78
CA CYS A 163 21.13 9.57 -6.81
C CYS A 163 20.46 10.69 -7.62
N LYS A 164 21.24 11.32 -8.52
CA LYS A 164 20.79 12.46 -9.34
C LYS A 164 20.13 12.06 -10.67
N THR A 165 19.97 10.76 -10.92
CA THR A 165 19.31 10.17 -12.09
C THR A 165 18.14 9.30 -11.65
N VAL A 166 16.99 9.48 -12.30
CA VAL A 166 15.86 8.54 -12.19
C VAL A 166 16.33 7.15 -12.64
N PHE A 167 15.85 6.09 -11.97
CA PHE A 167 16.34 4.70 -12.01
C PHE A 167 17.64 4.43 -11.24
N GLY A 168 17.53 4.22 -9.91
CA GLY A 168 18.68 3.83 -9.08
C GLY A 168 18.43 3.70 -7.58
N CYS A 169 17.58 2.76 -7.13
CA CYS A 169 17.44 2.36 -5.71
C CYS A 169 16.67 1.03 -5.57
N ASP A 170 17.34 -0.13 -5.50
CA ASP A 170 16.69 -1.43 -5.28
C ASP A 170 16.45 -1.72 -3.79
N ALA A 171 15.60 -0.90 -3.17
CA ALA A 171 15.20 -1.03 -1.77
C ALA A 171 13.96 -1.94 -1.61
N THR A 172 14.08 -3.19 -2.06
CA THR A 172 13.14 -4.29 -1.70
C THR A 172 13.59 -4.93 -0.38
N ASN A 173 12.68 -5.24 0.54
CA ASN A 173 13.05 -6.07 1.70
C ASN A 173 13.18 -7.54 1.30
N ASP A 174 14.09 -8.24 1.96
CA ASP A 174 14.17 -9.69 1.93
C ASP A 174 13.16 -10.26 2.94
N TRP A 175 12.00 -10.70 2.45
CA TRP A 175 10.91 -11.19 3.30
C TRP A 175 11.26 -12.53 3.97
N VAL A 176 12.15 -13.33 3.34
CA VAL A 176 12.63 -14.62 3.86
C VAL A 176 13.40 -14.39 5.15
N GLN A 177 14.38 -13.49 5.10
CA GLN A 177 15.26 -13.24 6.23
C GLN A 177 14.55 -12.50 7.36
N ASP A 178 13.67 -11.53 7.07
CA ASP A 178 12.81 -10.91 8.09
C ASP A 178 11.94 -11.97 8.83
N ALA A 179 11.38 -12.94 8.09
CA ALA A 179 10.57 -14.02 8.66
C ALA A 179 11.41 -15.05 9.44
N ALA A 180 12.55 -15.48 8.91
CA ALA A 180 13.46 -16.43 9.55
C ALA A 180 14.04 -15.85 10.85
N LYS A 181 14.50 -14.59 10.82
CA LYS A 181 14.96 -13.85 12.02
C LYS A 181 13.85 -13.69 13.06
N GLU A 182 12.60 -13.45 12.65
CA GLU A 182 11.50 -13.43 13.63
C GLU A 182 11.23 -14.83 14.23
N GLN A 183 11.35 -15.92 13.47
CA GLN A 183 11.31 -17.27 14.05
C GLN A 183 12.47 -17.50 15.03
N LEU A 184 13.69 -17.02 14.71
CA LEU A 184 14.85 -17.12 15.59
C LEU A 184 14.66 -16.33 16.89
N ARG A 185 14.25 -15.06 16.80
CA ARG A 185 13.92 -14.19 17.96
C ARG A 185 12.83 -14.79 18.85
N ARG A 186 11.81 -15.45 18.26
CA ARG A 186 10.79 -16.21 19.00
C ARG A 186 11.35 -17.47 19.67
N LYS A 187 12.33 -18.17 19.07
CA LYS A 187 13.02 -19.31 19.69
C LYS A 187 13.93 -18.87 20.84
N VAL A 188 14.71 -17.80 20.68
CA VAL A 188 15.58 -17.23 21.73
C VAL A 188 14.75 -16.82 22.94
N ARG A 189 13.74 -15.94 22.74
CA ARG A 189 12.84 -15.54 23.85
C ARG A 189 12.17 -16.73 24.53
N ARG A 190 11.74 -17.76 23.80
CA ARG A 190 11.17 -18.98 24.41
C ARG A 190 12.17 -19.74 25.29
N LYS A 191 13.46 -19.78 24.92
CA LYS A 191 14.51 -20.36 25.78
C LYS A 191 14.75 -19.50 27.03
N GLU A 192 14.79 -18.18 26.89
CA GLU A 192 14.91 -17.24 28.02
C GLU A 192 13.71 -17.38 28.98
N THR A 193 12.48 -17.40 28.46
CA THR A 193 11.26 -17.61 29.25
C THR A 193 11.28 -18.94 30.02
N ALA A 194 11.80 -20.01 29.41
CA ALA A 194 11.91 -21.31 30.08
C ALA A 194 12.85 -21.26 31.29
N GLY A 195 14.08 -20.78 31.12
CA GLY A 195 15.05 -20.65 32.21
C GLY A 195 14.66 -19.62 33.29
N PHE A 196 13.80 -18.67 32.96
CA PHE A 196 13.26 -17.70 33.93
C PHE A 196 12.17 -18.29 34.84
N PHE A 197 11.44 -19.31 34.37
CA PHE A 197 10.37 -19.97 35.14
C PHE A 197 10.94 -20.79 36.32
N GLU A 198 12.15 -21.34 36.18
CA GLU A 198 12.81 -22.15 37.20
C GLU A 198 13.39 -21.33 38.37
N ARG A 199 13.55 -20.00 38.24
CA ARG A 199 14.44 -19.21 39.11
C ARG A 199 13.82 -18.11 39.99
N GLY A 200 12.49 -17.90 40.01
CA GLY A 200 11.90 -17.02 41.04
C GLY A 200 10.42 -16.60 40.90
N GLY A 201 9.56 -17.16 41.77
CA GLY A 201 8.10 -16.94 41.76
C GLY A 201 7.59 -15.49 41.99
N ARG A 202 8.43 -14.54 42.42
CA ARG A 202 8.02 -13.13 42.60
C ARG A 202 8.08 -12.26 41.33
N ALA A 203 8.82 -12.67 40.31
CA ALA A 203 8.92 -11.89 39.06
C ALA A 203 7.68 -12.06 38.14
N GLY A 204 6.91 -13.14 38.34
CA GLY A 204 5.86 -13.58 37.43
C GLY A 204 4.72 -12.59 37.17
N TRP A 205 4.35 -11.72 38.11
CA TRP A 205 3.27 -10.74 37.88
C TRP A 205 3.71 -9.57 36.99
N ARG A 206 4.91 -9.00 37.25
CA ARG A 206 5.51 -7.98 36.36
C ARG A 206 5.77 -8.56 34.96
N TYR A 207 6.24 -9.81 34.89
CA TYR A 207 6.39 -10.53 33.61
C TYR A 207 5.04 -10.69 32.88
N LYS A 208 3.97 -11.17 33.55
CA LYS A 208 2.63 -11.29 32.95
C LYS A 208 2.05 -9.95 32.49
N ILE A 209 2.32 -8.85 33.20
CA ILE A 209 1.97 -7.50 32.73
C ILE A 209 2.76 -7.15 31.46
N TRP A 210 4.04 -7.47 31.39
CA TRP A 210 4.87 -7.16 30.22
C TRP A 210 4.50 -8.01 28.99
N GLU A 211 4.19 -9.29 29.19
CA GLU A 211 3.71 -10.23 28.17
C GLU A 211 2.32 -9.84 27.64
N SER A 212 1.38 -9.51 28.53
CA SER A 212 0.06 -9.01 28.14
C SER A 212 0.13 -7.61 27.51
N TYR A 213 1.05 -6.74 27.95
CA TYR A 213 1.35 -5.48 27.29
C TYR A 213 1.88 -5.69 25.87
N GLU A 214 2.84 -6.61 25.65
CA GLU A 214 3.33 -6.91 24.31
C GLU A 214 2.24 -7.46 23.37
N ALA A 215 1.28 -8.23 23.89
CA ALA A 215 0.12 -8.71 23.15
C ALA A 215 -0.88 -7.57 22.85
N ALA A 216 -1.17 -6.74 23.84
CA ALA A 216 -2.08 -5.60 23.74
C ALA A 216 -1.53 -4.44 22.90
N GLN A 217 -0.19 -4.28 22.81
CA GLN A 217 0.48 -3.18 22.11
C GLN A 217 0.05 -3.07 20.64
N GLY A 218 -0.23 -4.19 19.96
CA GLY A 218 -0.79 -4.16 18.60
C GLY A 218 -2.18 -3.55 18.53
N TRP A 219 -3.03 -3.83 19.52
CA TRP A 219 -4.36 -3.24 19.63
C TRP A 219 -4.29 -1.76 20.02
N ILE A 220 -3.48 -1.41 21.01
CA ILE A 220 -3.28 -0.01 21.45
C ILE A 220 -2.79 0.88 20.30
N VAL A 221 -1.80 0.43 19.53
CA VAL A 221 -1.28 1.16 18.36
C VAL A 221 -2.36 1.32 17.30
N VAL A 222 -3.13 0.26 16.99
CA VAL A 222 -4.22 0.30 16.02
C VAL A 222 -5.36 1.24 16.45
N THR A 223 -5.72 1.27 17.74
CA THR A 223 -6.72 2.22 18.28
C THR A 223 -6.24 3.66 18.13
N LEU A 224 -5.00 3.96 18.54
CA LEU A 224 -4.45 5.32 18.50
C LEU A 224 -4.32 5.83 17.06
N ILE A 225 -3.92 4.95 16.13
CA ILE A 225 -3.95 5.22 14.69
C ILE A 225 -5.38 5.49 14.20
N GLY A 226 -6.35 4.67 14.56
CA GLY A 226 -7.75 4.84 14.14
C GLY A 226 -8.34 6.19 14.57
N ILE A 227 -8.16 6.56 15.84
CA ILE A 227 -8.57 7.87 16.39
C ILE A 227 -7.89 9.01 15.62
N ALA A 228 -6.58 8.92 15.38
CA ALA A 228 -5.85 9.94 14.63
C ALA A 228 -6.33 10.07 13.17
N ILE A 229 -6.67 8.96 12.49
CA ILE A 229 -7.19 8.98 11.12
C ILE A 229 -8.57 9.64 11.08
N GLY A 230 -9.49 9.25 11.98
CA GLY A 230 -10.83 9.83 12.07
C GLY A 230 -10.81 11.33 12.39
N MET A 231 -9.95 11.75 13.32
CA MET A 231 -9.79 13.16 13.68
C MET A 231 -9.22 14.01 12.54
N ASN A 232 -8.21 13.51 11.81
CA ASN A 232 -7.71 14.21 10.62
C ASN A 232 -8.80 14.35 9.55
N ALA A 233 -9.60 13.31 9.32
CA ALA A 233 -10.68 13.33 8.33
C ALA A 233 -11.81 14.31 8.68
N ALA A 234 -12.23 14.37 9.95
CA ALA A 234 -13.24 15.32 10.41
C ALA A 234 -12.79 16.77 10.17
N VAL A 235 -11.53 17.10 10.52
CA VAL A 235 -10.93 18.41 10.25
C VAL A 235 -10.86 18.71 8.75
N LEU A 236 -10.51 17.71 7.93
CA LEU A 236 -10.47 17.87 6.47
C LEU A 236 -11.85 18.11 5.86
N ASN A 237 -12.89 17.43 6.34
CA ASN A 237 -14.27 17.65 5.89
C ASN A 237 -14.71 19.09 6.18
N ILE A 238 -14.61 19.53 7.43
CA ILE A 238 -15.00 20.88 7.88
C ILE A 238 -14.26 21.97 7.08
N ILE A 239 -12.95 21.82 6.87
CA ILE A 239 -12.16 22.81 6.11
C ILE A 239 -12.51 22.78 4.61
N THR A 240 -12.82 21.61 4.03
CA THR A 240 -13.17 21.52 2.59
C THR A 240 -14.51 22.20 2.31
N GLU A 241 -15.51 21.94 3.13
CA GLU A 241 -16.87 22.50 3.01
C GLU A 241 -16.83 24.03 3.18
N TRP A 242 -16.24 24.53 4.28
CA TRP A 242 -16.10 25.97 4.50
C TRP A 242 -15.31 26.69 3.38
N LEU A 243 -14.24 26.10 2.84
CA LEU A 243 -13.51 26.70 1.72
C LEU A 243 -14.31 26.74 0.41
N SER A 244 -15.24 25.80 0.21
CA SER A 244 -16.12 25.79 -0.97
C SER A 244 -17.20 26.86 -0.85
N ASP A 245 -17.86 26.96 0.30
CA ASP A 245 -18.94 27.92 0.53
C ASP A 245 -18.44 29.38 0.51
N VAL A 246 -17.23 29.62 1.03
CA VAL A 246 -16.52 30.92 0.94
C VAL A 246 -16.33 31.40 -0.52
N LYS A 247 -16.38 30.51 -1.51
CA LYS A 247 -16.33 30.86 -2.95
C LYS A 247 -17.67 31.42 -3.47
N LEU A 248 -18.77 31.11 -2.81
CA LEU A 248 -20.14 31.48 -3.19
C LEU A 248 -20.64 32.69 -2.40
N GLY A 249 -20.34 32.75 -1.10
CA GLY A 249 -20.78 33.81 -0.19
C GLY A 249 -20.07 33.81 1.15
N TYR A 250 -20.69 34.44 2.14
CA TYR A 250 -20.26 34.43 3.54
C TYR A 250 -21.46 34.54 4.49
N CYS A 251 -21.32 33.99 5.69
CA CYS A 251 -22.30 34.10 6.76
C CYS A 251 -22.13 35.43 7.50
N LYS A 252 -23.19 36.23 7.57
CA LYS A 252 -23.21 37.57 8.19
C LYS A 252 -22.91 37.56 9.68
N ASN A 253 -23.38 36.54 10.40
CA ASN A 253 -23.18 36.42 11.86
C ASN A 253 -21.77 35.94 12.24
N ALA A 254 -21.14 35.10 11.42
CA ALA A 254 -19.82 34.54 11.71
C ALA A 254 -19.14 33.99 10.45
N PHE A 255 -18.04 34.62 10.01
CA PHE A 255 -17.29 34.25 8.80
C PHE A 255 -16.70 32.81 8.79
N TYR A 256 -16.61 32.16 9.96
CA TYR A 256 -16.14 30.77 10.08
C TYR A 256 -17.26 29.71 10.01
N LEU A 257 -18.52 30.12 9.81
CA LEU A 257 -19.62 29.22 9.46
C LEU A 257 -19.69 29.07 7.94
N ASN A 258 -19.98 27.85 7.50
CA ASN A 258 -20.37 27.48 6.14
C ASN A 258 -21.88 27.77 5.93
N GLU A 259 -22.42 27.53 4.74
CA GLU A 259 -23.83 27.80 4.42
C GLU A 259 -24.77 26.95 5.31
N SER A 260 -24.48 25.65 5.47
CA SER A 260 -25.31 24.71 6.24
C SER A 260 -25.34 24.96 7.77
N PHE A 261 -24.28 25.53 8.37
CA PHE A 261 -24.31 25.98 9.77
C PHE A 261 -24.80 27.42 9.95
N CYS A 262 -24.70 28.27 8.93
CA CYS A 262 -25.28 29.62 8.97
C CYS A 262 -26.82 29.54 9.00
N CYS A 263 -27.38 28.68 8.15
CA CYS A 263 -28.81 28.56 7.88
C CYS A 263 -29.48 27.43 8.69
N TRP A 264 -28.96 27.16 9.89
CA TRP A 264 -29.35 26.00 10.68
C TRP A 264 -30.77 26.11 11.24
N GLY A 265 -31.71 25.36 10.64
CA GLY A 265 -33.10 25.27 11.11
C GLY A 265 -34.08 26.21 10.41
N GLU A 266 -33.72 26.78 9.26
CA GLU A 266 -34.55 27.69 8.48
C GLU A 266 -34.83 27.10 7.08
N GLU A 267 -36.03 26.52 6.90
CA GLU A 267 -36.35 25.61 5.78
C GLU A 267 -36.61 26.31 4.43
N ASN A 268 -36.67 27.64 4.37
CA ASN A 268 -37.16 28.40 3.19
C ASN A 268 -36.24 29.56 2.78
N GLY A 269 -34.93 29.29 2.73
CA GLY A 269 -33.92 30.30 2.42
C GLY A 269 -33.53 31.13 3.65
N CYS A 270 -32.36 31.76 3.55
CA CYS A 270 -31.58 32.16 4.72
C CYS A 270 -31.15 33.63 4.62
N GLU A 271 -31.69 34.49 5.47
CA GLU A 271 -31.41 35.94 5.40
C GLU A 271 -29.97 36.29 5.79
N ASP A 272 -29.28 35.43 6.56
CA ASP A 272 -27.91 35.68 7.03
C ASP A 272 -26.81 35.14 6.11
N TRP A 273 -27.14 34.40 5.05
CA TRP A 273 -26.17 34.01 4.02
C TRP A 273 -26.16 35.03 2.88
N HIS A 274 -25.02 35.65 2.63
CA HIS A 274 -24.88 36.69 1.61
C HIS A 274 -23.83 36.30 0.57
N ARG A 275 -24.25 36.29 -0.71
CA ARG A 275 -23.30 36.21 -1.84
C ARG A 275 -22.46 37.49 -1.88
N TRP A 276 -21.21 37.37 -2.33
CA TRP A 276 -20.22 38.46 -2.33
C TRP A 276 -20.66 39.75 -3.04
N SER A 277 -21.61 39.66 -3.97
CA SER A 277 -22.26 40.81 -4.60
C SER A 277 -23.72 40.49 -4.96
N SER A 278 -24.56 41.52 -5.11
CA SER A 278 -25.85 41.40 -5.79
C SER A 278 -25.71 41.34 -7.31
N PHE A 279 -24.58 41.80 -7.88
CA PHE A 279 -24.39 41.90 -9.32
C PHE A 279 -23.75 40.63 -9.90
N GLY A 280 -24.51 39.87 -10.71
CA GLY A 280 -24.12 38.57 -11.27
C GLY A 280 -22.71 38.51 -11.90
N PRO A 281 -22.34 39.45 -12.81
CA PRO A 281 -21.00 39.48 -13.39
C PRO A 281 -19.86 39.65 -12.38
N VAL A 282 -20.07 40.37 -11.27
CA VAL A 282 -19.06 40.49 -10.21
C VAL A 282 -18.94 39.20 -9.42
N ASN A 283 -20.06 38.52 -9.11
CA ASN A 283 -20.00 37.18 -8.51
C ASN A 283 -19.23 36.17 -9.38
N TYR A 284 -19.39 36.23 -10.70
CA TYR A 284 -18.64 35.37 -11.63
C TYR A 284 -17.13 35.64 -11.58
N LEU A 285 -16.72 36.92 -11.60
CA LEU A 285 -15.32 37.31 -11.48
C LEU A 285 -14.71 36.91 -10.13
N LEU A 286 -15.47 37.06 -9.03
CA LEU A 286 -15.02 36.65 -7.70
C LEU A 286 -14.92 35.12 -7.55
N TYR A 287 -15.88 34.36 -8.08
CA TYR A 287 -15.83 32.89 -8.11
C TYR A 287 -14.58 32.38 -8.86
N ILE A 288 -14.22 33.01 -9.98
CA ILE A 288 -12.96 32.74 -10.70
C ILE A 288 -11.75 33.17 -9.85
N LEU A 289 -11.77 34.35 -9.26
CA LEU A 289 -10.64 34.86 -8.46
C LEU A 289 -10.30 33.91 -7.29
N PHE A 290 -11.29 33.52 -6.48
CA PHE A 290 -11.11 32.54 -5.41
C PHE A 290 -10.62 31.18 -5.94
N ALA A 291 -11.19 30.69 -7.05
CA ALA A 291 -10.72 29.46 -7.71
C ALA A 291 -9.22 29.51 -8.05
N THR A 292 -8.76 30.61 -8.66
CA THR A 292 -7.34 30.77 -9.03
C THR A 292 -6.42 30.86 -7.82
N ILE A 293 -6.84 31.54 -6.75
CA ILE A 293 -6.05 31.71 -5.51
C ILE A 293 -5.92 30.37 -4.77
N PHE A 294 -6.99 29.59 -4.65
CA PHE A 294 -6.95 28.26 -4.01
C PHE A 294 -6.09 27.27 -4.81
N ALA A 295 -6.16 27.28 -6.14
CA ALA A 295 -5.27 26.48 -6.98
C ALA A 295 -3.80 26.92 -6.88
N LEU A 296 -3.53 28.22 -6.89
CA LEU A 296 -2.18 28.79 -6.79
C LEU A 296 -1.52 28.42 -5.46
N THR A 297 -2.25 28.58 -4.35
CA THR A 297 -1.75 28.25 -3.01
C THR A 297 -1.53 26.75 -2.84
N SER A 298 -2.47 25.91 -3.25
CA SER A 298 -2.31 24.44 -3.21
C SER A 298 -1.08 23.97 -4.01
N ALA A 299 -0.95 24.40 -5.28
CA ALA A 299 0.18 24.02 -6.13
C ALA A 299 1.53 24.56 -5.64
N SER A 300 1.54 25.77 -5.06
CA SER A 300 2.74 26.37 -4.46
C SER A 300 3.19 25.60 -3.21
N LEU A 301 2.27 25.27 -2.31
CA LEU A 301 2.57 24.47 -1.10
C LEU A 301 3.15 23.10 -1.44
N VAL A 302 2.52 22.37 -2.37
CA VAL A 302 3.01 21.06 -2.81
C VAL A 302 4.37 21.16 -3.49
N ARG A 303 4.58 22.12 -4.41
CA ARG A 303 5.87 22.27 -5.10
C ARG A 303 7.01 22.69 -4.17
N SER A 304 6.73 23.52 -3.16
CA SER A 304 7.76 24.13 -2.31
C SER A 304 8.14 23.28 -1.11
N PHE A 305 7.18 22.61 -0.46
CA PHE A 305 7.43 21.88 0.80
C PHE A 305 7.43 20.35 0.64
N ALA A 306 6.58 19.80 -0.24
CA ALA A 306 6.36 18.35 -0.29
C ALA A 306 5.94 17.88 -1.70
N PRO A 307 6.85 17.79 -2.69
CA PRO A 307 6.50 17.40 -4.06
C PRO A 307 5.91 15.97 -4.16
N TYR A 308 6.20 15.12 -3.17
CA TYR A 308 5.61 13.79 -2.98
C TYR A 308 4.13 13.80 -2.54
N ALA A 309 3.56 14.96 -2.18
CA ALA A 309 2.14 15.07 -1.81
C ALA A 309 1.20 15.12 -3.03
N ALA A 310 1.72 15.40 -4.23
CA ALA A 310 0.93 15.51 -5.47
C ALA A 310 0.20 14.20 -5.83
N GLY A 311 -0.87 14.30 -6.62
CA GLY A 311 -1.68 13.17 -7.07
C GLY A 311 -2.41 12.45 -5.92
N SER A 312 -2.76 11.18 -6.14
CA SER A 312 -3.50 10.39 -5.16
C SER A 312 -2.58 9.82 -4.07
N GLY A 313 -1.51 9.13 -4.47
CA GLY A 313 -0.63 8.36 -3.59
C GLY A 313 -0.95 6.85 -3.54
N ILE A 314 -2.05 6.40 -4.15
CA ILE A 314 -2.49 4.99 -4.08
C ILE A 314 -1.51 4.05 -4.79
N SER A 315 -1.11 4.38 -6.02
CA SER A 315 -0.11 3.63 -6.81
C SER A 315 1.20 3.46 -6.04
N GLU A 316 1.62 4.52 -5.36
CA GLU A 316 2.85 4.57 -4.58
C GLU A 316 2.75 3.75 -3.28
N ILE A 317 1.60 3.79 -2.59
CA ILE A 317 1.31 2.95 -1.41
C ILE A 317 1.31 1.47 -1.79
N LYS A 318 0.69 1.11 -2.92
CA LYS A 318 0.64 -0.27 -3.44
C LYS A 318 2.06 -0.81 -3.67
N CYS A 319 2.97 0.01 -4.21
CA CYS A 319 4.39 -0.33 -4.32
C CYS A 319 5.08 -0.53 -2.95
N ILE A 320 4.81 0.34 -1.96
CA ILE A 320 5.40 0.25 -0.61
C ILE A 320 4.93 -1.00 0.15
N ILE A 321 3.64 -1.36 0.02
CA ILE A 321 3.06 -2.57 0.61
C ILE A 321 3.63 -3.84 -0.06
N ALA A 322 3.78 -3.84 -1.39
CA ALA A 322 4.44 -4.93 -2.12
C ALA A 322 5.94 -5.07 -1.77
N GLY A 323 6.59 -3.98 -1.38
CA GLY A 323 7.89 -4.04 -0.71
C GLY A 323 8.90 -2.95 -1.06
N PHE A 324 8.60 -2.07 -2.02
CA PHE A 324 9.51 -1.05 -2.54
C PHE A 324 9.50 0.22 -1.68
N VAL A 325 10.59 0.48 -0.94
CA VAL A 325 10.62 1.56 0.07
C VAL A 325 10.94 2.93 -0.53
N MET A 326 9.91 3.76 -0.72
CA MET A 326 10.08 5.17 -1.09
C MET A 326 10.33 6.07 0.12
N LYS A 327 11.53 6.66 0.17
CA LYS A 327 12.01 7.51 1.27
C LYS A 327 11.33 8.89 1.20
N GLY A 328 11.01 9.48 2.36
CA GLY A 328 10.31 10.77 2.46
C GLY A 328 8.80 10.75 2.14
N PHE A 329 8.32 9.86 1.26
CA PHE A 329 6.93 9.78 0.80
C PHE A 329 5.90 9.68 1.95
N LEU A 330 6.14 8.81 2.94
CA LEU A 330 5.28 8.66 4.13
C LEU A 330 5.66 9.60 5.31
N GLY A 331 6.30 10.73 5.04
CA GLY A 331 6.81 11.65 6.06
C GLY A 331 5.74 12.48 6.79
N PHE A 332 6.08 13.01 7.96
CA PHE A 332 5.19 13.96 8.66
C PHE A 332 4.95 15.25 7.85
N GLN A 333 5.96 15.71 7.09
CA GLN A 333 5.81 16.85 6.18
C GLN A 333 4.85 16.57 5.01
N THR A 334 4.84 15.35 4.45
CA THR A 334 3.89 15.00 3.37
C THR A 334 2.48 14.87 3.92
N LEU A 335 2.30 14.33 5.13
CA LEU A 335 1.03 14.36 5.87
C LEU A 335 0.50 15.80 6.03
N ALA A 336 1.27 16.68 6.67
CA ALA A 336 0.83 18.05 6.96
C ALA A 336 0.50 18.85 5.68
N ILE A 337 1.39 18.83 4.67
CA ILE A 337 1.17 19.56 3.42
C ILE A 337 0.03 18.95 2.60
N LYS A 338 -0.12 17.62 2.56
CA LYS A 338 -1.24 16.99 1.83
C LYS A 338 -2.58 17.28 2.49
N SER A 339 -2.65 17.32 3.82
CA SER A 339 -3.86 17.72 4.54
C SER A 339 -4.25 19.18 4.29
N VAL A 340 -3.31 20.13 4.23
CA VAL A 340 -3.66 21.55 3.97
C VAL A 340 -3.94 21.81 2.49
N ALA A 341 -3.17 21.23 1.58
CA ALA A 341 -3.29 21.51 0.15
C ALA A 341 -4.48 20.79 -0.54
N LEU A 342 -5.06 19.76 0.09
CA LEU A 342 -6.18 18.99 -0.47
C LEU A 342 -7.52 19.75 -0.44
N PRO A 343 -7.99 20.32 0.69
CA PRO A 343 -9.17 21.19 0.71
C PRO A 343 -9.08 22.35 -0.28
N LEU A 344 -7.92 23.02 -0.35
CA LEU A 344 -7.64 24.08 -1.33
C LEU A 344 -7.71 23.59 -2.79
N ALA A 345 -7.26 22.37 -3.07
CA ALA A 345 -7.37 21.79 -4.42
C ALA A 345 -8.83 21.52 -4.82
N ILE A 346 -9.69 21.10 -3.87
CA ILE A 346 -11.11 20.82 -4.11
C ILE A 346 -11.88 22.14 -4.27
N ALA A 347 -11.81 23.04 -3.30
CA ALA A 347 -12.48 24.34 -3.33
C ALA A 347 -12.12 25.20 -4.56
N SER A 348 -10.93 24.99 -5.14
CA SER A 348 -10.58 25.62 -6.43
C SER A 348 -11.56 25.31 -7.57
N GLY A 349 -12.32 24.21 -7.51
CA GLY A 349 -13.19 23.74 -8.58
C GLY A 349 -12.44 23.01 -9.69
N LEU A 350 -11.25 22.47 -9.40
CA LEU A 350 -10.65 21.41 -10.21
C LEU A 350 -11.47 20.12 -10.05
N SER A 351 -11.55 19.29 -11.09
CA SER A 351 -12.33 18.04 -11.04
C SER A 351 -11.54 16.93 -10.33
N VAL A 352 -11.46 17.04 -9.00
CA VAL A 352 -10.68 16.18 -8.08
C VAL A 352 -11.48 15.90 -6.81
N GLY A 353 -11.20 14.78 -6.13
CA GLY A 353 -11.83 14.42 -4.85
C GLY A 353 -10.83 14.01 -3.77
N LYS A 354 -11.28 14.02 -2.50
CA LYS A 354 -10.47 13.72 -1.30
C LYS A 354 -10.20 12.22 -1.09
N GLU A 355 -11.04 11.32 -1.59
CA GLU A 355 -11.03 9.90 -1.20
C GLU A 355 -9.82 9.08 -1.70
N GLY A 356 -9.11 9.59 -2.71
CA GLY A 356 -7.84 8.99 -3.15
C GLY A 356 -6.66 9.43 -2.27
N PRO A 357 -6.48 10.74 -2.07
CA PRO A 357 -5.59 11.33 -1.08
C PRO A 357 -5.80 10.88 0.37
N SER A 358 -7.02 10.47 0.76
CA SER A 358 -7.32 10.07 2.15
C SER A 358 -6.63 8.79 2.58
N VAL A 359 -6.57 7.81 1.68
CA VAL A 359 -5.74 6.60 1.83
C VAL A 359 -4.28 6.99 2.12
N HIS A 360 -3.76 8.03 1.46
CA HIS A 360 -2.38 8.47 1.66
C HIS A 360 -2.14 9.16 3.00
N TYR A 361 -2.96 10.12 3.43
CA TYR A 361 -2.77 10.72 4.75
C TYR A 361 -2.97 9.68 5.86
N ALA A 362 -3.88 8.72 5.70
CA ALA A 362 -4.11 7.65 6.67
C ALA A 362 -2.87 6.76 6.84
N VAL A 363 -2.25 6.33 5.73
CA VAL A 363 -1.01 5.55 5.73
C VAL A 363 0.19 6.36 6.25
N CYS A 364 0.26 7.67 5.98
CA CYS A 364 1.27 8.54 6.58
C CYS A 364 1.11 8.65 8.10
N THR A 365 -0.11 8.89 8.60
CA THR A 365 -0.44 8.89 10.04
C THR A 365 -0.05 7.57 10.70
N GLY A 366 -0.35 6.43 10.05
CA GLY A 366 0.09 5.11 10.48
C GLY A 366 1.62 4.94 10.56
N ASN A 367 2.36 5.42 9.56
CA ASN A 367 3.82 5.39 9.55
C ASN A 367 4.44 6.33 10.60
N VAL A 368 3.88 7.52 10.82
CA VAL A 368 4.35 8.47 11.84
C VAL A 368 4.13 7.88 13.24
N ILE A 369 2.93 7.36 13.54
CA ILE A 369 2.60 6.79 14.84
C ILE A 369 3.37 5.50 15.11
N SER A 370 3.44 4.56 14.15
CA SER A 370 4.12 3.28 14.36
C SER A 370 5.64 3.43 14.60
N ARG A 371 6.28 4.49 14.08
CA ARG A 371 7.68 4.83 14.38
C ARG A 371 7.95 5.24 15.83
N LEU A 372 6.93 5.68 16.57
CA LEU A 372 7.03 5.96 18.01
C LEU A 372 7.19 4.66 18.84
N PHE A 373 6.81 3.52 18.27
CA PHE A 373 6.87 2.22 18.94
C PHE A 373 7.98 1.36 18.35
N GLU A 374 9.02 1.11 19.15
CA GLU A 374 10.25 0.44 18.72
C GLU A 374 10.00 -0.94 18.07
N LYS A 375 9.00 -1.68 18.57
CA LYS A 375 8.54 -2.98 18.03
C LYS A 375 8.14 -2.95 16.55
N TYR A 376 7.68 -1.80 16.05
CA TYR A 376 7.33 -1.61 14.64
C TYR A 376 8.46 -0.90 13.90
N LYS A 377 9.07 0.15 14.49
CA LYS A 377 10.29 0.80 13.97
C LYS A 377 11.40 -0.20 13.57
N ARG A 378 11.56 -1.29 14.32
CA ARG A 378 12.55 -2.36 14.06
C ARG A 378 12.08 -3.47 13.10
N ASN A 379 10.80 -3.56 12.74
CA ASN A 379 10.25 -4.68 11.96
C ASN A 379 9.41 -4.18 10.77
N ALA A 380 9.98 -4.28 9.56
CA ALA A 380 9.36 -3.77 8.34
C ALA A 380 8.10 -4.54 7.94
N ALA A 381 8.07 -5.87 8.09
CA ALA A 381 6.90 -6.69 7.79
C ALA A 381 5.67 -6.30 8.65
N LYS A 382 5.86 -6.14 9.96
CA LYS A 382 4.80 -5.64 10.86
C LYS A 382 4.43 -4.18 10.61
N THR A 383 5.37 -3.37 10.13
CA THR A 383 5.03 -2.02 9.67
C THR A 383 4.11 -2.10 8.45
N ARG A 384 4.39 -2.97 7.45
CA ARG A 384 3.48 -3.21 6.31
C ARG A 384 2.10 -3.74 6.72
N GLU A 385 2.00 -4.62 7.72
CA GLU A 385 0.71 -5.02 8.31
C GLU A 385 -0.09 -3.79 8.78
N ILE A 386 0.57 -2.84 9.46
CA ILE A 386 -0.06 -1.58 9.88
C ILE A 386 -0.40 -0.69 8.69
N LEU A 387 0.50 -0.51 7.70
CA LEU A 387 0.21 0.35 6.55
C LEU A 387 -1.02 -0.13 5.76
N SER A 388 -1.20 -1.44 5.56
CA SER A 388 -2.39 -1.99 4.91
C SER A 388 -3.67 -1.81 5.76
N ALA A 389 -3.57 -1.89 7.09
CA ALA A 389 -4.66 -1.54 8.00
C ALA A 389 -5.02 -0.04 7.97
N CYS A 390 -4.03 0.83 7.82
CA CYS A 390 -4.24 2.27 7.66
C CYS A 390 -4.86 2.62 6.30
N ALA A 391 -4.50 1.91 5.23
CA ALA A 391 -5.13 2.07 3.93
C ALA A 391 -6.63 1.70 3.99
N ALA A 392 -6.96 0.58 4.64
CA ALA A 392 -8.35 0.19 4.90
C ALA A 392 -9.11 1.25 5.72
N ALA A 393 -8.51 1.77 6.80
CA ALA A 393 -9.11 2.82 7.62
C ALA A 393 -9.28 4.15 6.86
N GLY A 394 -8.35 4.51 5.97
CA GLY A 394 -8.48 5.70 5.11
C GLY A 394 -9.68 5.64 4.18
N VAL A 395 -9.90 4.49 3.52
CA VAL A 395 -11.09 4.25 2.68
C VAL A 395 -12.37 4.16 3.52
N ALA A 396 -12.31 3.52 4.69
CA ALA A 396 -13.46 3.42 5.58
C ALA A 396 -13.96 4.80 6.04
N VAL A 397 -13.05 5.72 6.37
CA VAL A 397 -13.39 7.07 6.81
C VAL A 397 -13.76 7.99 5.63
N ALA A 398 -13.25 7.71 4.43
CA ALA A 398 -13.65 8.39 3.18
C ALA A 398 -15.12 8.15 2.80
N PHE A 399 -15.59 6.90 2.92
CA PHE A 399 -16.93 6.49 2.47
C PHE A 399 -17.89 6.13 3.63
N GLY A 400 -17.49 6.35 4.88
CA GLY A 400 -18.25 5.88 6.07
C GLY A 400 -18.38 4.35 6.18
N SER A 401 -17.61 3.59 5.40
CA SER A 401 -17.82 2.17 5.08
C SER A 401 -16.69 1.29 5.67
N PRO A 402 -16.82 0.79 6.93
CA PRO A 402 -15.76 0.04 7.59
C PRO A 402 -15.50 -1.34 7.00
N ILE A 403 -16.52 -2.04 6.47
CA ILE A 403 -16.32 -3.35 5.83
C ILE A 403 -15.79 -3.14 4.41
N GLY A 404 -16.39 -2.20 3.65
CA GLY A 404 -15.96 -1.86 2.30
C GLY A 404 -14.51 -1.36 2.23
N GLY A 405 -14.04 -0.59 3.21
CA GLY A 405 -12.64 -0.17 3.31
C GLY A 405 -11.64 -1.32 3.53
N VAL A 406 -12.00 -2.33 4.32
CA VAL A 406 -11.16 -3.54 4.49
C VAL A 406 -11.14 -4.37 3.22
N LEU A 407 -12.29 -4.53 2.56
CA LEU A 407 -12.38 -5.23 1.28
C LEU A 407 -11.58 -4.52 0.18
N PHE A 408 -11.57 -3.18 0.15
CA PHE A 408 -10.73 -2.42 -0.78
C PHE A 408 -9.23 -2.70 -0.56
N SER A 409 -8.78 -2.77 0.69
CA SER A 409 -7.38 -3.08 0.99
C SER A 409 -7.00 -4.50 0.56
N LEU A 410 -7.93 -5.46 0.71
CA LEU A 410 -7.84 -6.83 0.20
C LEU A 410 -7.82 -6.92 -1.33
N GLU A 411 -8.74 -6.24 -2.01
CA GLU A 411 -8.96 -6.36 -3.46
C GLU A 411 -7.90 -5.57 -4.26
N GLU A 412 -7.34 -4.50 -3.69
CA GLU A 412 -6.52 -3.54 -4.46
C GLU A 412 -5.22 -3.07 -3.78
N MET A 413 -5.06 -3.12 -2.45
CA MET A 413 -3.81 -2.65 -1.80
C MET A 413 -2.80 -3.77 -1.50
N SER A 414 -3.24 -4.97 -1.12
CA SER A 414 -2.34 -6.05 -0.64
C SER A 414 -2.72 -7.43 -1.15
N SER A 415 -1.85 -8.04 -1.94
CA SER A 415 -2.03 -9.39 -2.52
C SER A 415 -1.89 -10.54 -1.51
N TYR A 416 -1.29 -10.28 -0.34
CA TYR A 416 -1.22 -11.23 0.77
C TYR A 416 -1.65 -10.54 2.06
N PHE A 417 -2.75 -11.02 2.65
CA PHE A 417 -3.42 -10.37 3.77
C PHE A 417 -3.82 -11.42 4.82
N PRO A 418 -2.97 -11.70 5.83
CA PRO A 418 -3.25 -12.74 6.80
C PRO A 418 -4.43 -12.35 7.71
N LEU A 419 -5.26 -13.33 8.11
CA LEU A 419 -6.49 -13.13 8.89
C LEU A 419 -6.29 -12.28 10.18
N LYS A 420 -5.09 -12.30 10.77
CA LYS A 420 -4.75 -11.47 11.94
C LYS A 420 -4.63 -9.98 11.60
N THR A 421 -4.17 -9.65 10.40
CA THR A 421 -4.12 -8.29 9.86
C THR A 421 -5.52 -7.86 9.38
N MET A 422 -6.31 -8.77 8.82
CA MET A 422 -7.74 -8.51 8.51
C MET A 422 -8.52 -8.04 9.73
N TRP A 423 -8.48 -8.79 10.83
CA TRP A 423 -9.20 -8.43 12.06
C TRP A 423 -8.70 -7.10 12.69
N ARG A 424 -7.39 -6.83 12.63
CA ARG A 424 -6.83 -5.53 13.03
C ARG A 424 -7.25 -4.38 12.10
N SER A 425 -7.34 -4.62 10.80
CA SER A 425 -7.72 -3.60 9.81
C SER A 425 -9.18 -3.20 9.97
N TYR A 426 -10.06 -4.18 10.17
CA TYR A 426 -11.47 -3.96 10.51
C TYR A 426 -11.64 -3.16 11.80
N PHE A 427 -10.90 -3.53 12.86
CA PHE A 427 -10.93 -2.76 14.10
C PHE A 427 -10.35 -1.34 13.95
N CYS A 428 -9.31 -1.14 13.14
CA CYS A 428 -8.76 0.19 12.82
C CYS A 428 -9.81 1.06 12.11
N ALA A 429 -10.45 0.51 11.07
CA ALA A 429 -11.51 1.14 10.31
C ALA A 429 -12.69 1.51 11.21
N LEU A 430 -13.19 0.58 12.03
CA LEU A 430 -14.28 0.79 12.97
C LEU A 430 -13.97 1.90 13.99
N VAL A 431 -12.78 1.91 14.59
CA VAL A 431 -12.37 2.98 15.51
C VAL A 431 -12.29 4.33 14.80
N ALA A 432 -11.82 4.35 13.54
CA ALA A 432 -11.69 5.57 12.77
C ALA A 432 -13.04 6.14 12.30
N THR A 433 -13.97 5.30 11.82
CA THR A 433 -15.34 5.73 11.47
C THR A 433 -16.16 6.09 12.70
N ALA A 434 -16.00 5.39 13.82
CA ALA A 434 -16.61 5.79 15.09
C ALA A 434 -16.07 7.14 15.58
N THR A 435 -14.79 7.43 15.39
CA THR A 435 -14.21 8.75 15.73
C THR A 435 -14.77 9.85 14.84
N LEU A 436 -14.92 9.61 13.53
CA LEU A 436 -15.60 10.53 12.61
C LEU A 436 -17.07 10.78 13.05
N SER A 437 -17.80 9.71 13.38
CA SER A 437 -19.18 9.77 13.85
C SER A 437 -19.34 10.57 15.15
N LEU A 438 -18.44 10.38 16.11
CA LEU A 438 -18.42 11.12 17.38
C LEU A 438 -18.07 12.61 17.21
N MET A 439 -17.28 12.96 16.18
CA MET A 439 -17.01 14.35 15.83
C MET A 439 -18.14 14.98 15.02
N ASN A 440 -18.98 14.18 14.36
CA ASN A 440 -20.16 14.58 13.57
C ASN A 440 -19.92 15.87 12.75
N PRO A 441 -18.97 15.87 11.79
CA PRO A 441 -18.44 17.09 11.16
C PRO A 441 -19.49 17.89 10.41
N PHE A 442 -20.59 17.26 10.00
CA PHE A 442 -21.73 17.87 9.28
C PHE A 442 -22.92 18.18 10.20
N ARG A 443 -22.84 17.79 11.48
CA ARG A 443 -23.93 17.77 12.49
C ARG A 443 -25.19 16.95 12.15
N THR A 444 -25.43 16.59 10.88
CA THR A 444 -26.54 15.74 10.40
C THR A 444 -26.59 14.34 11.02
N GLY A 445 -25.49 13.85 11.61
CA GLY A 445 -25.37 12.48 12.14
C GLY A 445 -25.06 11.43 11.07
N GLN A 446 -24.94 11.82 9.80
CA GLN A 446 -24.43 10.99 8.72
C GLN A 446 -22.89 10.94 8.73
N LEU A 447 -22.31 9.89 8.14
CA LEU A 447 -20.84 9.76 8.03
C LEU A 447 -20.27 10.49 6.80
N VAL A 448 -21.06 10.60 5.75
CA VAL A 448 -20.76 11.32 4.49
C VAL A 448 -22.05 11.95 3.96
N MET A 449 -21.95 13.07 3.25
CA MET A 449 -23.13 13.82 2.76
C MET A 449 -24.01 13.03 1.78
N PHE A 450 -23.40 12.23 0.88
CA PHE A 450 -24.15 11.42 -0.10
C PHE A 450 -24.77 10.12 0.47
N GLN A 451 -25.15 10.11 1.76
CA GLN A 451 -25.71 8.94 2.45
C GLN A 451 -27.25 8.91 2.34
N VAL A 452 -27.78 8.27 1.29
CA VAL A 452 -29.22 8.20 0.98
C VAL A 452 -29.79 6.80 1.25
N ARG A 453 -30.98 6.73 1.86
CA ARG A 453 -31.72 5.48 2.09
C ARG A 453 -32.77 5.25 1.00
N TYR A 454 -32.96 4.00 0.59
CA TYR A 454 -33.96 3.59 -0.39
C TYR A 454 -34.82 2.45 0.18
N ASP A 455 -36.08 2.73 0.49
CA ASP A 455 -36.99 1.75 1.11
C ASP A 455 -37.81 0.92 0.09
N ARG A 456 -37.72 1.24 -1.21
CA ARG A 456 -38.46 0.56 -2.30
C ARG A 456 -37.71 -0.65 -2.86
N SER A 457 -38.46 -1.60 -3.42
CA SER A 457 -37.94 -2.72 -4.23
C SER A 457 -37.77 -2.34 -5.70
N TRP A 458 -36.73 -2.87 -6.35
CA TRP A 458 -36.56 -2.82 -7.80
C TRP A 458 -37.36 -3.92 -8.51
N HIS A 459 -37.67 -3.71 -9.78
CA HIS A 459 -38.42 -4.64 -10.65
C HIS A 459 -37.52 -5.31 -11.71
N PHE A 460 -37.87 -6.53 -12.12
CA PHE A 460 -37.02 -7.32 -13.05
C PHE A 460 -36.81 -6.66 -14.42
N PHE A 461 -37.75 -5.85 -14.92
CA PHE A 461 -37.59 -5.15 -16.20
C PHE A 461 -36.45 -4.11 -16.17
N GLU A 462 -36.12 -3.58 -14.99
CA GLU A 462 -35.09 -2.55 -14.82
C GLU A 462 -33.68 -3.08 -15.09
N VAL A 463 -33.48 -4.39 -14.97
CA VAL A 463 -32.19 -5.08 -15.24
C VAL A 463 -31.67 -4.76 -16.65
N LEU A 464 -32.54 -4.54 -17.63
CA LEU A 464 -32.15 -4.12 -18.98
C LEU A 464 -31.44 -2.75 -18.97
N PHE A 465 -31.97 -1.78 -18.23
CA PHE A 465 -31.38 -0.44 -18.10
C PHE A 465 -30.14 -0.46 -17.20
N TYR A 466 -30.11 -1.32 -16.18
CA TYR A 466 -28.94 -1.55 -15.34
C TYR A 466 -27.77 -2.13 -16.16
N ILE A 467 -28.02 -3.03 -17.12
CA ILE A 467 -27.01 -3.53 -18.05
C ILE A 467 -26.44 -2.39 -18.92
N ILE A 468 -27.29 -1.49 -19.45
CA ILE A 468 -26.84 -0.31 -20.22
C ILE A 468 -25.93 0.60 -19.38
N ILE A 469 -26.27 0.82 -18.10
CA ILE A 469 -25.45 1.59 -17.15
C ILE A 469 -24.09 0.89 -16.90
N GLY A 470 -24.07 -0.44 -16.77
CA GLY A 470 -22.82 -1.20 -16.63
C GLY A 470 -21.92 -1.11 -17.87
N ILE A 471 -22.50 -1.21 -19.08
CA ILE A 471 -21.77 -1.05 -20.34
C ILE A 471 -21.16 0.36 -20.45
N PHE A 472 -21.92 1.40 -20.09
CA PHE A 472 -21.40 2.77 -20.01
C PHE A 472 -20.23 2.88 -19.03
N GLY A 473 -20.34 2.32 -17.82
CA GLY A 473 -19.29 2.35 -16.81
C GLY A 473 -17.95 1.77 -17.30
N GLY A 474 -17.99 0.62 -17.98
CA GLY A 474 -16.79 -0.03 -18.52
C GLY A 474 -16.17 0.75 -19.68
N LEU A 475 -16.99 1.23 -20.62
CA LEU A 475 -16.53 2.07 -21.74
C LEU A 475 -15.93 3.41 -21.27
N TYR A 476 -16.58 4.05 -20.30
CA TYR A 476 -16.09 5.27 -19.64
C TYR A 476 -14.74 5.04 -18.96
N GLY A 477 -14.60 3.94 -18.22
CA GLY A 477 -13.34 3.57 -17.56
C GLY A 477 -12.18 3.39 -18.54
N ALA A 478 -12.38 2.55 -19.55
CA ALA A 478 -11.40 2.32 -20.61
C ALA A 478 -11.01 3.62 -21.35
N PHE A 479 -11.98 4.50 -21.62
CA PHE A 479 -11.75 5.81 -22.25
C PHE A 479 -10.90 6.73 -21.36
N VAL A 480 -11.29 6.95 -20.11
CA VAL A 480 -10.59 7.86 -19.19
C VAL A 480 -9.17 7.38 -18.91
N ILE A 481 -8.95 6.09 -18.66
CA ILE A 481 -7.61 5.53 -18.45
C ILE A 481 -6.73 5.81 -19.68
N LYS A 482 -7.20 5.48 -20.88
CA LYS A 482 -6.44 5.61 -22.14
C LYS A 482 -6.10 7.06 -22.48
N TRP A 483 -6.99 8.01 -22.21
CA TRP A 483 -6.74 9.44 -22.45
C TRP A 483 -5.94 10.12 -21.34
N ASN A 484 -6.15 9.77 -20.07
CA ASN A 484 -5.36 10.34 -18.99
C ASN A 484 -3.88 9.96 -19.10
N LEU A 485 -3.55 8.70 -19.41
CA LEU A 485 -2.15 8.29 -19.64
C LEU A 485 -1.48 9.09 -20.77
N ARG A 486 -2.22 9.48 -21.81
CA ARG A 486 -1.72 10.36 -22.89
C ARG A 486 -1.51 11.79 -22.40
N ALA A 487 -2.43 12.35 -21.61
CA ALA A 487 -2.26 13.65 -20.97
C ALA A 487 -1.04 13.66 -20.03
N GLN A 488 -0.82 12.59 -19.26
CA GLN A 488 0.34 12.41 -18.38
C GLN A 488 1.65 12.28 -19.18
N ALA A 489 1.65 11.58 -20.31
CA ALA A 489 2.80 11.52 -21.22
C ALA A 489 3.15 12.91 -21.79
N PHE A 490 2.14 13.68 -22.22
CA PHE A 490 2.30 15.06 -22.67
C PHE A 490 2.86 15.97 -21.55
N ARG A 491 2.31 15.87 -20.34
CA ARG A 491 2.79 16.58 -19.13
C ARG A 491 4.27 16.31 -18.83
N LYS A 492 4.64 15.04 -18.81
CA LYS A 492 6.02 14.56 -18.54
C LYS A 492 7.02 15.10 -19.58
N LYS A 493 6.59 15.31 -20.83
CA LYS A 493 7.42 15.85 -21.92
C LYS A 493 7.48 17.38 -21.97
N TYR A 494 6.35 18.08 -21.78
CA TYR A 494 6.27 19.53 -22.04
C TYR A 494 5.98 20.40 -20.81
N LEU A 495 5.09 19.98 -19.91
CA LEU A 495 4.57 20.84 -18.83
C LEU A 495 5.33 20.73 -17.49
N SER A 496 6.23 19.74 -17.33
CA SER A 496 6.93 19.47 -16.07
C SER A 496 7.69 20.65 -15.44
N LYS A 497 8.03 21.71 -16.21
CA LYS A 497 8.63 22.94 -15.66
C LYS A 497 7.58 23.90 -15.07
N TYR A 498 6.40 23.98 -15.68
CA TYR A 498 5.38 25.02 -15.45
C TYR A 498 4.21 24.56 -14.57
N ALA A 499 4.39 23.49 -13.79
CA ALA A 499 3.32 22.79 -13.07
C ALA A 499 2.41 23.63 -12.13
N ILE A 500 2.85 24.80 -11.65
CA ILE A 500 1.97 25.73 -10.90
C ILE A 500 1.03 26.47 -11.86
N LEU A 501 1.60 27.05 -12.93
CA LEU A 501 0.86 27.77 -13.97
C LEU A 501 -0.11 26.85 -14.72
N GLU A 502 0.23 25.58 -14.89
CA GLU A 502 -0.71 24.57 -15.36
C GLU A 502 -1.93 24.44 -14.42
N ALA A 503 -1.70 24.23 -13.12
CA ALA A 503 -2.79 24.03 -12.16
C ALA A 503 -3.70 25.27 -12.04
N THR A 504 -3.13 26.48 -12.08
CA THR A 504 -3.91 27.72 -12.01
C THR A 504 -4.70 27.99 -13.30
N LEU A 505 -4.09 27.84 -14.48
CA LEU A 505 -4.81 27.99 -15.75
C LEU A 505 -5.94 26.97 -15.89
N LEU A 506 -5.74 25.74 -15.43
CA LEU A 506 -6.79 24.72 -15.43
C LEU A 506 -7.92 25.06 -14.45
N ALA A 507 -7.64 25.52 -13.23
CA ALA A 507 -8.66 25.99 -12.30
C ALA A 507 -9.39 27.24 -12.79
N THR A 508 -8.71 28.13 -13.52
CA THR A 508 -9.33 29.28 -14.20
C THR A 508 -10.30 28.80 -15.27
N GLY A 509 -9.87 27.86 -16.12
CA GLY A 509 -10.67 27.27 -17.18
C GLY A 509 -11.86 26.46 -16.65
N THR A 510 -11.70 25.69 -15.58
CA THR A 510 -12.82 24.98 -14.94
C THR A 510 -13.79 25.98 -14.35
N ALA A 511 -13.35 27.00 -13.61
CA ALA A 511 -14.26 28.01 -13.05
C ALA A 511 -15.07 28.75 -14.16
N ILE A 512 -14.43 29.07 -15.29
CA ILE A 512 -15.09 29.68 -16.46
C ILE A 512 -16.16 28.75 -17.07
N ILE A 513 -15.85 27.46 -17.26
CA ILE A 513 -16.72 26.47 -17.91
C ILE A 513 -17.83 25.96 -16.98
N CYS A 514 -17.55 25.88 -15.68
CA CYS A 514 -18.45 25.29 -14.68
C CYS A 514 -19.55 26.27 -14.24
N TYR A 515 -19.23 27.55 -14.03
CA TYR A 515 -20.20 28.53 -13.49
C TYR A 515 -21.52 28.64 -14.28
N PRO A 516 -21.55 28.57 -15.63
CA PRO A 516 -22.81 28.63 -16.40
C PRO A 516 -23.71 27.41 -16.26
N ASN A 517 -23.19 26.24 -15.84
CA ASN A 517 -23.99 25.04 -15.62
C ASN A 517 -24.15 24.78 -14.12
N MET A 518 -25.39 24.82 -13.64
CA MET A 518 -25.76 24.62 -12.23
C MET A 518 -25.10 23.39 -11.60
N PHE A 519 -25.08 22.24 -12.30
CA PHE A 519 -24.49 20.98 -11.81
C PHE A 519 -22.95 20.95 -11.86
N LEU A 520 -22.31 21.92 -12.50
CA LEU A 520 -20.85 22.04 -12.54
C LEU A 520 -20.33 23.14 -11.58
N ARG A 521 -21.15 24.15 -11.30
CA ARG A 521 -20.86 25.23 -10.33
C ARG A 521 -20.81 24.72 -8.89
N ILE A 522 -21.70 23.78 -8.57
CA ILE A 522 -21.86 23.09 -7.27
C ILE A 522 -20.76 22.05 -7.07
N ASP A 523 -20.38 21.80 -5.81
CA ASP A 523 -19.27 20.90 -5.48
C ASP A 523 -19.60 19.42 -5.74
N MET A 524 -18.57 18.59 -5.99
CA MET A 524 -18.80 17.25 -6.52
C MET A 524 -19.53 16.32 -5.53
N THR A 525 -19.28 16.44 -4.22
CA THR A 525 -19.93 15.63 -3.18
C THR A 525 -21.39 16.02 -2.94
N GLU A 526 -21.68 17.32 -2.85
CA GLU A 526 -23.04 17.85 -2.74
C GLU A 526 -23.86 17.48 -3.99
N SER A 527 -23.26 17.59 -5.18
CA SER A 527 -23.92 17.18 -6.42
C SER A 527 -24.24 15.68 -6.47
N MET A 528 -23.51 14.81 -5.74
CA MET A 528 -23.85 13.39 -5.65
C MET A 528 -25.05 13.14 -4.75
N GLU A 529 -25.13 13.81 -3.60
CA GLU A 529 -26.28 13.79 -2.70
C GLU A 529 -27.56 14.20 -3.44
N ILE A 530 -27.55 15.40 -4.05
CA ILE A 530 -28.66 15.93 -4.85
C ILE A 530 -29.09 14.99 -5.98
N LEU A 531 -28.14 14.28 -6.63
CA LEU A 531 -28.45 13.32 -7.70
C LEU A 531 -29.01 11.98 -7.18
N PHE A 532 -28.84 11.65 -5.89
CA PHE A 532 -29.38 10.44 -5.26
C PHE A 532 -30.78 10.66 -4.65
N LEU A 533 -31.18 11.89 -4.30
CA LEU A 533 -32.49 12.21 -3.72
C LEU A 533 -33.69 11.71 -4.55
N GLU A 534 -34.73 11.22 -3.85
CA GLU A 534 -36.01 10.83 -4.46
C GLU A 534 -36.91 12.05 -4.72
N CYS A 535 -37.81 11.95 -5.71
CA CYS A 535 -38.61 13.07 -6.22
C CYS A 535 -39.95 13.33 -5.47
N GLU A 536 -40.07 12.86 -4.23
CA GLU A 536 -41.33 12.90 -3.45
C GLU A 536 -41.23 13.69 -2.13
N GLY A 537 -40.12 14.41 -1.92
CA GLY A 537 -39.97 15.39 -0.83
C GLY A 537 -40.58 16.76 -1.16
N ALA A 538 -40.76 17.60 -0.13
CA ALA A 538 -41.22 18.99 -0.31
C ALA A 538 -40.15 19.91 -0.93
N GLU A 539 -38.88 19.52 -0.90
CA GLU A 539 -37.74 20.26 -1.44
C GLU A 539 -37.37 19.77 -2.85
N ASP A 540 -38.05 20.28 -3.90
CA ASP A 540 -37.66 20.03 -5.31
C ASP A 540 -36.42 20.86 -5.67
N TYR A 541 -35.25 20.42 -5.16
CA TYR A 541 -33.99 21.16 -5.17
C TYR A 541 -33.61 21.60 -6.60
N ASN A 542 -33.77 22.89 -6.87
CA ASN A 542 -33.58 23.52 -8.18
C ASN A 542 -34.43 22.92 -9.34
N GLY A 543 -35.59 22.32 -9.05
CA GLY A 543 -36.52 21.81 -10.06
C GLY A 543 -35.97 20.61 -10.86
N ILE A 544 -35.25 19.71 -10.19
CA ILE A 544 -34.68 18.50 -10.82
C ILE A 544 -35.78 17.49 -11.18
N CYS A 545 -36.89 17.51 -10.44
CA CYS A 545 -38.01 16.60 -10.64
C CYS A 545 -39.19 17.24 -11.42
N ASP A 546 -39.10 18.54 -11.77
CA ASP A 546 -40.11 19.26 -12.56
C ASP A 546 -40.39 18.57 -13.91
N LYS A 547 -41.63 18.08 -14.05
CA LYS A 547 -42.13 17.40 -15.25
C LYS A 547 -42.12 18.27 -16.51
N GLN A 548 -42.22 19.59 -16.36
CA GLN A 548 -42.37 20.53 -17.47
C GLN A 548 -41.01 20.92 -18.10
N ASN A 549 -39.92 20.98 -17.32
CA ASN A 549 -38.57 21.26 -17.83
C ASN A 549 -37.69 20.03 -18.10
N ARG A 550 -38.21 18.79 -18.00
CA ARG A 550 -37.42 17.53 -18.11
C ARG A 550 -36.41 17.48 -19.27
N TRP A 551 -36.80 17.86 -20.48
CA TRP A 551 -35.88 17.84 -21.63
C TRP A 551 -34.69 18.79 -21.47
N ARG A 552 -34.89 19.95 -20.84
CA ARG A 552 -33.82 20.89 -20.48
C ARG A 552 -32.91 20.28 -19.41
N MET A 553 -33.47 19.57 -18.43
CA MET A 553 -32.70 18.91 -17.37
C MET A 553 -31.89 17.72 -17.90
N VAL A 554 -32.47 16.87 -18.76
CA VAL A 554 -31.77 15.77 -19.46
C VAL A 554 -30.60 16.29 -20.31
N LEU A 555 -30.81 17.38 -21.07
CA LEU A 555 -29.75 17.99 -21.88
C LEU A 555 -28.66 18.63 -21.01
N SER A 556 -29.04 19.32 -19.92
CA SER A 556 -28.10 19.92 -18.96
C SER A 556 -27.25 18.88 -18.24
N LEU A 557 -27.86 17.77 -17.80
CA LEU A 557 -27.18 16.63 -17.18
C LEU A 557 -26.24 15.94 -18.17
N THR A 558 -26.70 15.65 -19.40
CA THR A 558 -25.86 15.03 -20.44
C THR A 558 -24.64 15.90 -20.78
N LEU A 559 -24.83 17.21 -20.92
CA LEU A 559 -23.74 18.17 -21.12
C LEU A 559 -22.80 18.20 -19.91
N ALA A 560 -23.32 18.17 -18.68
CA ALA A 560 -22.53 18.09 -17.47
C ALA A 560 -21.72 16.78 -17.39
N THR A 561 -22.27 15.64 -17.80
CA THR A 561 -21.54 14.36 -17.91
C THR A 561 -20.35 14.51 -18.87
N ILE A 562 -20.59 14.97 -20.11
CA ILE A 562 -19.54 15.12 -21.13
C ILE A 562 -18.43 16.08 -20.67
N LEU A 563 -18.80 17.23 -20.10
CA LEU A 563 -17.84 18.19 -19.57
C LEU A 563 -17.07 17.63 -18.37
N ARG A 564 -17.72 16.94 -17.43
CA ARG A 564 -17.03 16.27 -16.30
C ARG A 564 -16.02 15.22 -16.80
N VAL A 565 -16.34 14.40 -17.81
CA VAL A 565 -15.39 13.42 -18.38
C VAL A 565 -14.11 14.12 -18.87
N PHE A 566 -14.25 15.20 -19.65
CA PHE A 566 -13.12 15.98 -20.16
C PHE A 566 -12.33 16.65 -19.02
N LEU A 567 -13.03 17.27 -18.07
CA LEU A 567 -12.42 17.94 -16.92
C LEU A 567 -11.69 16.96 -15.98
N VAL A 568 -12.16 15.73 -15.80
CA VAL A 568 -11.47 14.68 -15.02
C VAL A 568 -10.20 14.23 -15.74
N ILE A 569 -10.27 13.93 -17.04
CA ILE A 569 -9.11 13.49 -17.85
C ILE A 569 -7.96 14.50 -17.75
N ILE A 570 -8.28 15.80 -17.72
CA ILE A 570 -7.28 16.87 -17.63
C ILE A 570 -6.92 17.21 -16.17
N SER A 571 -7.86 17.30 -15.23
CA SER A 571 -7.55 17.65 -13.83
C SER A 571 -6.71 16.59 -13.12
N TYR A 572 -6.97 15.30 -13.41
CA TYR A 572 -6.21 14.20 -12.80
C TYR A 572 -4.79 14.15 -13.37
N GLY A 573 -3.80 14.46 -12.54
CA GLY A 573 -2.37 14.52 -12.93
C GLY A 573 -1.71 15.88 -12.80
N CYS A 574 -2.48 16.94 -12.51
CA CYS A 574 -1.93 18.20 -12.02
C CYS A 574 -1.04 17.98 -10.77
N LYS A 575 -0.06 18.86 -10.52
CA LYS A 575 0.83 18.77 -9.34
C LYS A 575 0.20 19.31 -8.05
N VAL A 576 -1.05 18.94 -7.80
CA VAL A 576 -1.82 19.17 -6.57
C VAL A 576 -2.28 17.82 -6.00
N PRO A 577 -2.77 17.73 -4.74
CA PRO A 577 -3.34 16.49 -4.21
C PRO A 577 -4.67 16.21 -4.92
N ALA A 578 -4.84 15.03 -5.51
CA ALA A 578 -5.98 14.73 -6.37
C ALA A 578 -6.39 13.25 -6.36
N GLY A 579 -7.64 12.97 -6.02
CA GLY A 579 -8.28 11.65 -6.17
C GLY A 579 -9.29 11.63 -7.31
N ILE A 580 -9.44 10.46 -7.95
CA ILE A 580 -10.33 10.26 -9.10
C ILE A 580 -11.70 9.65 -8.75
N PHE A 581 -11.86 9.14 -7.52
CA PHE A 581 -13.02 8.35 -7.08
C PHE A 581 -14.33 9.16 -7.15
N VAL A 582 -14.47 10.22 -6.35
CA VAL A 582 -15.68 11.06 -6.32
C VAL A 582 -16.02 11.69 -7.68
N PRO A 583 -15.09 12.30 -8.44
CA PRO A 583 -15.42 12.81 -9.77
C PRO A 583 -15.95 11.74 -10.73
N SER A 584 -15.45 10.49 -10.63
CA SER A 584 -15.93 9.37 -11.44
C SER A 584 -17.31 8.89 -11.01
N MET A 585 -17.56 8.79 -9.70
CA MET A 585 -18.90 8.51 -9.17
C MET A 585 -19.90 9.59 -9.57
N ALA A 586 -19.51 10.87 -9.56
CA ALA A 586 -20.34 12.01 -9.93
C ALA A 586 -20.64 12.06 -11.46
N ILE A 587 -19.73 11.54 -12.30
CA ILE A 587 -19.99 11.29 -13.73
C ILE A 587 -21.01 10.16 -13.88
N GLY A 588 -20.76 9.02 -13.23
CA GLY A 588 -21.66 7.87 -13.24
C GLY A 588 -23.07 8.20 -12.76
N ALA A 589 -23.17 8.98 -11.67
CA ALA A 589 -24.43 9.50 -11.14
C ALA A 589 -25.17 10.37 -12.16
N SER A 590 -24.48 11.29 -12.84
CA SER A 590 -25.11 12.15 -13.86
C SER A 590 -25.66 11.36 -15.05
N PHE A 591 -24.94 10.33 -15.51
CA PHE A 591 -25.44 9.42 -16.55
C PHE A 591 -26.61 8.57 -16.04
N GLY A 592 -26.48 7.97 -14.86
CA GLY A 592 -27.52 7.16 -14.23
C GLY A 592 -28.82 7.94 -13.98
N ARG A 593 -28.75 9.15 -13.42
CA ARG A 593 -29.91 10.05 -13.24
C ARG A 593 -30.58 10.37 -14.58
N THR A 594 -29.78 10.60 -15.62
CA THR A 594 -30.29 10.84 -16.98
C THR A 594 -31.05 9.63 -17.52
N VAL A 595 -30.51 8.41 -17.36
CA VAL A 595 -31.21 7.16 -17.73
C VAL A 595 -32.49 7.01 -16.90
N GLY A 596 -32.45 7.20 -15.58
CA GLY A 596 -33.63 7.10 -14.71
C GLY A 596 -34.77 8.05 -15.12
N ILE A 597 -34.46 9.31 -15.43
CA ILE A 597 -35.45 10.30 -15.91
C ILE A 597 -36.01 9.90 -17.29
N LEU A 598 -35.20 9.32 -18.18
CA LEU A 598 -35.67 8.82 -19.48
C LEU A 598 -36.58 7.57 -19.33
N VAL A 599 -36.26 6.66 -18.42
CA VAL A 599 -37.09 5.47 -18.12
C VAL A 599 -38.42 5.89 -17.47
N GLN A 600 -38.40 6.87 -16.56
CA GLN A 600 -39.60 7.47 -15.98
C GLN A 600 -40.48 8.17 -17.05
N ALA A 601 -39.87 8.89 -18.00
CA ALA A 601 -40.59 9.51 -19.11
C ALA A 601 -41.18 8.46 -20.09
N LEU A 602 -40.47 7.35 -20.32
CA LEU A 602 -40.96 6.23 -21.14
C LEU A 602 -42.18 5.55 -20.51
N HIS A 603 -42.17 5.39 -19.18
CA HIS A 603 -43.29 4.84 -18.41
C HIS A 603 -44.53 5.73 -18.49
N GLU A 604 -44.39 7.05 -18.31
CA GLU A 604 -45.51 7.99 -18.47
C GLU A 604 -46.05 8.06 -19.91
N ALA A 605 -45.20 7.84 -20.92
CA ALA A 605 -45.61 7.85 -22.33
C ALA A 605 -46.32 6.55 -22.77
N TYR A 606 -45.97 5.40 -22.20
CA TYR A 606 -46.51 4.09 -22.57
C TYR A 606 -46.97 3.24 -21.35
N PRO A 607 -47.86 3.77 -20.48
CA PRO A 607 -48.23 3.11 -19.22
C PRO A 607 -48.94 1.77 -19.41
N ALA A 608 -49.64 1.58 -20.54
CA ALA A 608 -50.35 0.34 -20.87
C ALA A 608 -49.45 -0.74 -21.53
N SER A 609 -48.13 -0.54 -21.60
CA SER A 609 -47.22 -1.51 -22.21
C SER A 609 -46.83 -2.64 -21.26
N VAL A 610 -46.66 -3.86 -21.81
CA VAL A 610 -46.42 -5.10 -21.04
C VAL A 610 -45.16 -5.02 -20.17
N PHE A 611 -44.18 -4.18 -20.51
CA PHE A 611 -42.98 -3.96 -19.70
C PHE A 611 -43.25 -3.32 -18.34
N PHE A 612 -44.34 -2.56 -18.20
CA PHE A 612 -44.67 -1.83 -16.96
C PHE A 612 -45.85 -2.43 -16.19
N SER A 613 -46.40 -3.58 -16.60
CA SER A 613 -47.53 -4.22 -15.91
C SER A 613 -47.20 -4.79 -14.52
N ALA A 614 -45.95 -4.68 -14.07
CA ALA A 614 -45.50 -5.00 -12.72
C ALA A 614 -45.54 -3.81 -11.74
N CYS A 615 -45.83 -2.60 -12.25
CA CYS A 615 -45.97 -1.38 -11.46
C CYS A 615 -47.33 -1.34 -10.73
N GLN A 616 -47.35 -0.87 -9.48
CA GLN A 616 -48.59 -0.57 -8.77
C GLN A 616 -49.08 0.85 -9.15
N PRO A 617 -50.41 1.09 -9.22
CA PRO A 617 -50.93 2.38 -9.68
C PRO A 617 -50.73 3.53 -8.69
N ASP A 618 -50.67 3.23 -7.38
CA ASP A 618 -50.65 4.22 -6.30
C ASP A 618 -49.23 4.56 -5.78
N VAL A 619 -48.17 3.98 -6.38
CA VAL A 619 -46.77 4.15 -5.93
C VAL A 619 -45.86 4.37 -7.14
N PRO A 620 -44.98 5.40 -7.15
CA PRO A 620 -44.07 5.63 -8.28
C PRO A 620 -43.07 4.47 -8.47
N CYS A 621 -43.28 3.74 -9.56
CA CYS A 621 -42.58 2.49 -9.92
C CYS A 621 -41.08 2.65 -10.24
N ILE A 622 -40.63 3.87 -10.56
CA ILE A 622 -39.25 4.16 -11.00
C ILE A 622 -38.70 5.33 -10.17
N THR A 623 -37.67 5.07 -9.38
CA THR A 623 -36.97 6.08 -8.57
C THR A 623 -35.67 6.50 -9.25
N PRO A 624 -35.58 7.69 -9.87
CA PRO A 624 -34.40 8.06 -10.68
C PRO A 624 -33.10 8.21 -9.87
N GLY A 625 -33.17 8.29 -8.54
CA GLY A 625 -32.02 8.25 -7.62
C GLY A 625 -31.29 6.89 -7.61
N THR A 626 -32.01 5.77 -7.65
CA THR A 626 -31.40 4.43 -7.64
C THR A 626 -30.59 4.17 -8.90
N TYR A 627 -31.04 4.70 -10.05
CA TYR A 627 -30.31 4.67 -11.32
C TYR A 627 -29.02 5.50 -11.24
N ALA A 628 -29.06 6.68 -10.60
CA ALA A 628 -27.88 7.50 -10.35
C ALA A 628 -26.87 6.78 -9.45
N PHE A 629 -27.34 6.16 -8.36
CA PHE A 629 -26.53 5.36 -7.45
C PHE A 629 -25.86 4.16 -8.14
N LEU A 630 -26.60 3.38 -8.94
CA LEU A 630 -26.03 2.29 -9.75
C LEU A 630 -25.03 2.82 -10.80
N GLY A 631 -25.30 3.98 -11.39
CA GLY A 631 -24.37 4.67 -12.29
C GLY A 631 -23.05 5.07 -11.62
N ALA A 632 -23.10 5.59 -10.39
CA ALA A 632 -21.92 5.91 -9.60
C ALA A 632 -21.07 4.66 -9.33
N ALA A 633 -21.70 3.53 -8.97
CA ALA A 633 -21.02 2.25 -8.78
C ALA A 633 -20.35 1.75 -10.06
N ALA A 634 -21.05 1.83 -11.21
CA ALA A 634 -20.51 1.45 -12.52
C ALA A 634 -19.26 2.27 -12.90
N ALA A 635 -19.35 3.60 -12.81
CA ALA A 635 -18.24 4.48 -13.20
C ALA A 635 -17.02 4.36 -12.27
N LEU A 636 -17.22 4.09 -10.97
CA LEU A 636 -16.14 3.80 -10.03
C LEU A 636 -15.46 2.46 -10.33
N SER A 637 -16.25 1.39 -10.51
CA SER A 637 -15.73 0.06 -10.83
C SER A 637 -14.97 0.06 -12.16
N GLY A 638 -15.49 0.74 -13.19
CA GLY A 638 -14.86 0.82 -14.52
C GLY A 638 -13.47 1.46 -14.54
N ILE A 639 -13.20 2.45 -13.68
CA ILE A 639 -11.89 3.11 -13.58
C ILE A 639 -10.92 2.38 -12.65
N MET A 640 -11.42 1.82 -11.55
CA MET A 640 -10.58 1.19 -10.53
C MET A 640 -10.41 -0.33 -10.69
N HIS A 641 -11.18 -1.00 -11.56
CA HIS A 641 -11.20 -2.46 -11.76
C HIS A 641 -11.46 -3.28 -10.48
N ILE A 642 -12.12 -2.68 -9.49
CA ILE A 642 -12.60 -3.32 -8.25
C ILE A 642 -14.10 -3.60 -8.34
N THR A 643 -14.55 -4.63 -7.63
CA THR A 643 -15.92 -5.15 -7.72
C THR A 643 -16.56 -5.38 -6.36
N VAL A 644 -16.05 -6.34 -5.59
CA VAL A 644 -16.63 -6.74 -4.29
C VAL A 644 -16.61 -5.57 -3.31
N SER A 645 -15.52 -4.80 -3.31
CA SER A 645 -15.39 -3.60 -2.49
C SER A 645 -16.41 -2.53 -2.86
N VAL A 646 -16.67 -2.31 -4.16
CA VAL A 646 -17.63 -1.30 -4.62
C VAL A 646 -19.04 -1.67 -4.18
N VAL A 647 -19.45 -2.93 -4.37
CA VAL A 647 -20.77 -3.41 -3.94
C VAL A 647 -20.98 -3.20 -2.44
N VAL A 648 -19.97 -3.53 -1.61
CA VAL A 648 -20.10 -3.38 -0.15
C VAL A 648 -20.04 -1.91 0.31
N ILE A 649 -19.20 -1.06 -0.31
CA ILE A 649 -19.21 0.38 -0.02
C ILE A 649 -20.58 0.98 -0.34
N MET A 650 -21.11 0.68 -1.53
CA MET A 650 -22.42 1.17 -1.99
C MET A 650 -23.58 0.65 -1.11
N PHE A 651 -23.48 -0.57 -0.61
CA PHE A 651 -24.42 -1.11 0.38
C PHE A 651 -24.32 -0.42 1.75
N GLU A 652 -23.11 -0.26 2.32
CA GLU A 652 -22.95 0.40 3.63
C GLU A 652 -23.38 1.89 3.59
N LEU A 653 -23.24 2.55 2.43
CA LEU A 653 -23.76 3.90 2.19
C LEU A 653 -25.30 3.96 2.19
N THR A 654 -25.97 2.99 1.57
CA THR A 654 -27.44 3.03 1.42
C THR A 654 -28.20 2.38 2.57
N GLY A 655 -27.60 1.41 3.25
CA GLY A 655 -28.26 0.53 4.22
C GLY A 655 -29.29 -0.43 3.61
N ALA A 656 -29.57 -0.33 2.30
CA ALA A 656 -30.64 -1.03 1.62
C ALA A 656 -30.15 -2.36 1.01
N LEU A 657 -30.41 -3.47 1.72
CA LEU A 657 -30.06 -4.84 1.29
C LEU A 657 -30.64 -5.21 -0.09
N THR A 658 -31.77 -4.60 -0.47
CA THR A 658 -32.50 -4.85 -1.73
C THR A 658 -31.67 -4.56 -2.98
N TYR A 659 -30.86 -3.50 -2.98
CA TYR A 659 -30.10 -3.05 -4.16
C TYR A 659 -28.74 -3.74 -4.35
N ILE A 660 -28.36 -4.67 -3.47
CA ILE A 660 -27.11 -5.44 -3.59
C ILE A 660 -27.08 -6.21 -4.91
N LEU A 661 -28.15 -6.93 -5.28
CA LEU A 661 -28.18 -7.74 -6.49
C LEU A 661 -28.11 -6.89 -7.79
N PRO A 662 -28.91 -5.81 -7.96
CA PRO A 662 -28.69 -4.83 -9.03
C PRO A 662 -27.24 -4.32 -9.10
N THR A 663 -26.66 -3.94 -7.96
CA THR A 663 -25.28 -3.41 -7.92
C THR A 663 -24.27 -4.47 -8.37
N MET A 664 -24.43 -5.72 -7.96
CA MET A 664 -23.60 -6.84 -8.43
C MET A 664 -23.71 -7.07 -9.95
N ILE A 665 -24.92 -6.99 -10.52
CA ILE A 665 -25.13 -7.14 -11.97
C ILE A 665 -24.45 -6.00 -12.73
N VAL A 666 -24.67 -4.75 -12.32
CA VAL A 666 -24.08 -3.55 -12.95
C VAL A 666 -22.55 -3.61 -12.90
N VAL A 667 -21.98 -3.93 -11.74
CA VAL A 667 -20.52 -4.05 -11.52
C VAL A 667 -19.94 -5.24 -12.29
N GLY A 668 -20.65 -6.37 -12.39
CA GLY A 668 -20.24 -7.52 -13.19
C GLY A 668 -20.16 -7.21 -14.68
N VAL A 669 -21.20 -6.57 -15.24
CA VAL A 669 -21.21 -6.10 -16.63
C VAL A 669 -20.11 -5.05 -16.87
N THR A 670 -19.94 -4.10 -15.95
CA THR A 670 -18.87 -3.09 -15.99
C THR A 670 -17.50 -3.75 -16.13
N LYS A 671 -17.17 -4.71 -15.25
CA LYS A 671 -15.90 -5.43 -15.27
C LYS A 671 -15.70 -6.20 -16.59
N ALA A 672 -16.70 -6.96 -17.02
CA ALA A 672 -16.65 -7.73 -18.26
C ALA A 672 -16.38 -6.83 -19.49
N VAL A 673 -16.97 -5.63 -19.54
CA VAL A 673 -16.69 -4.66 -20.60
C VAL A 673 -15.29 -4.05 -20.46
N SER A 674 -14.85 -3.66 -19.26
CA SER A 674 -13.50 -3.11 -19.06
C SER A 674 -12.38 -4.09 -19.44
N GLU A 675 -12.51 -5.38 -19.10
CA GLU A 675 -11.50 -6.41 -19.39
C GLU A 675 -11.27 -6.64 -20.90
N LEU A 676 -12.27 -6.35 -21.75
CA LEU A 676 -12.12 -6.38 -23.22
C LEU A 676 -11.22 -5.25 -23.75
N PHE A 677 -11.14 -4.11 -23.07
CA PHE A 677 -10.34 -2.96 -23.50
C PHE A 677 -8.96 -2.87 -22.82
N GLY A 678 -8.77 -3.54 -21.67
CA GLY A 678 -7.46 -3.69 -21.04
C GLY A 678 -7.49 -4.28 -19.64
N LYS A 679 -6.35 -4.87 -19.24
CA LYS A 679 -6.10 -5.37 -17.88
C LYS A 679 -5.64 -4.25 -16.94
N GLY A 680 -5.95 -4.37 -15.64
CA GLY A 680 -5.48 -3.46 -14.57
C GLY A 680 -6.15 -2.08 -14.54
N GLY A 681 -6.42 -1.57 -13.34
CA GLY A 681 -7.09 -0.28 -13.13
C GLY A 681 -6.18 0.93 -13.32
N ILE A 682 -6.73 2.14 -13.14
CA ILE A 682 -5.94 3.39 -13.26
C ILE A 682 -4.71 3.40 -12.33
N ALA A 683 -4.81 2.81 -11.13
CA ALA A 683 -3.71 2.72 -10.17
C ALA A 683 -2.53 1.90 -10.73
N ASP A 684 -2.81 0.70 -11.28
CA ASP A 684 -1.81 -0.16 -11.92
C ASP A 684 -1.20 0.51 -13.15
N ARG A 685 -2.04 1.07 -14.02
CA ARG A 685 -1.59 1.75 -15.23
C ARG A 685 -0.68 2.95 -14.92
N MET A 686 -0.90 3.64 -13.80
CA MET A 686 -0.02 4.71 -13.33
C MET A 686 1.30 4.17 -12.71
N ILE A 687 1.30 2.98 -12.09
CA ILE A 687 2.53 2.29 -11.65
C ILE A 687 3.43 1.97 -12.86
N TRP A 688 2.86 1.32 -13.88
CA TRP A 688 3.56 1.00 -15.14
C TRP A 688 4.07 2.26 -15.86
N PHE A 689 3.26 3.31 -15.97
CA PHE A 689 3.66 4.59 -16.59
C PHE A 689 4.75 5.34 -15.80
N SER A 690 4.79 5.16 -14.48
CA SER A 690 5.84 5.73 -13.62
C SER A 690 7.15 4.96 -13.71
N GLY A 691 7.12 3.70 -14.14
CA GLY A 691 8.29 2.82 -14.24
C GLY A 691 8.75 2.26 -12.90
N PHE A 692 7.85 2.10 -11.93
CA PHE A 692 8.17 1.46 -10.65
C PHE A 692 8.35 -0.06 -10.83
N PRO A 693 9.31 -0.70 -10.11
CA PRO A 693 9.51 -2.14 -10.15
C PRO A 693 8.44 -2.88 -9.32
N PHE A 694 7.21 -2.89 -9.84
CA PHE A 694 6.07 -3.59 -9.25
C PHE A 694 5.81 -4.90 -10.00
N LEU A 695 5.91 -6.01 -9.28
CA LEU A 695 5.60 -7.34 -9.79
C LEU A 695 4.17 -7.67 -9.35
N ASP A 696 3.18 -7.40 -10.21
CA ASP A 696 1.78 -7.64 -9.87
C ASP A 696 1.53 -9.13 -9.61
N ASN A 697 0.74 -9.46 -8.59
CA ASN A 697 0.30 -10.81 -8.28
C ASN A 697 -1.05 -11.16 -8.93
N LYS A 698 -1.77 -10.18 -9.49
CA LYS A 698 -3.04 -10.40 -10.22
C LYS A 698 -2.84 -10.99 -11.62
N GLU A 699 -1.66 -10.79 -12.22
CA GLU A 699 -1.36 -11.30 -13.56
C GLU A 699 -0.47 -12.55 -13.52
N GLU A 700 -1.05 -13.70 -13.87
CA GLU A 700 -0.29 -14.88 -14.26
C GLU A 700 0.14 -14.71 -15.72
N HIS A 701 1.45 -14.70 -15.96
CA HIS A 701 2.04 -14.67 -17.30
C HIS A 701 2.67 -16.04 -17.57
N THR A 702 2.15 -16.78 -18.54
CA THR A 702 2.85 -17.94 -19.09
C THR A 702 3.85 -17.45 -20.13
N PHE A 703 5.13 -17.56 -19.83
CA PHE A 703 6.22 -17.26 -20.77
C PHE A 703 6.62 -18.53 -21.53
N GLY A 704 6.58 -19.70 -20.88
CA GLY A 704 7.05 -20.97 -21.45
C GLY A 704 8.58 -21.09 -21.54
N VAL A 705 9.33 -20.23 -20.85
CA VAL A 705 10.78 -20.06 -21.03
C VAL A 705 11.55 -20.57 -19.80
N PRO A 706 12.61 -21.38 -19.97
CA PRO A 706 13.48 -21.77 -18.87
C PRO A 706 14.32 -20.58 -18.39
N VAL A 707 14.48 -20.47 -17.07
CA VAL A 707 15.18 -19.35 -16.39
C VAL A 707 16.62 -19.14 -16.90
N SER A 708 17.27 -20.19 -17.41
CA SER A 708 18.58 -20.12 -18.06
C SER A 708 18.70 -19.16 -19.25
N GLN A 709 17.59 -18.73 -19.88
CA GLN A 709 17.60 -17.69 -20.92
C GLN A 709 17.50 -16.25 -20.37
N VAL A 710 17.10 -16.10 -19.09
CA VAL A 710 16.90 -14.81 -18.42
C VAL A 710 18.06 -14.46 -17.48
N MET A 711 18.82 -15.47 -17.04
CA MET A 711 19.87 -15.30 -16.04
C MET A 711 21.08 -14.48 -16.49
N THR A 712 21.62 -13.72 -15.54
CA THR A 712 22.98 -13.17 -15.66
C THR A 712 23.96 -14.32 -15.41
N SER A 713 24.61 -14.80 -16.47
CA SER A 713 25.59 -15.90 -16.40
C SER A 713 26.99 -15.45 -15.98
N ASP A 714 27.40 -14.22 -16.31
CA ASP A 714 28.66 -13.64 -15.87
C ASP A 714 28.49 -13.04 -14.47
N THR A 715 28.99 -13.74 -13.45
CA THR A 715 28.80 -13.36 -12.04
C THR A 715 30.12 -13.28 -11.29
N VAL A 716 30.38 -12.15 -10.65
CA VAL A 716 31.60 -11.94 -9.85
C VAL A 716 31.49 -12.69 -8.51
N ALA A 717 31.99 -13.91 -8.48
CA ALA A 717 32.02 -14.78 -7.30
C ALA A 717 33.29 -14.61 -6.45
N LEU A 718 33.17 -14.82 -5.14
CA LEU A 718 34.28 -14.82 -4.18
C LEU A 718 34.64 -16.27 -3.80
N PRO A 719 35.88 -16.76 -4.05
CA PRO A 719 36.32 -18.07 -3.54
C PRO A 719 36.40 -18.09 -2.00
N THR A 720 36.28 -19.27 -1.37
CA THR A 720 36.28 -19.38 0.11
C THR A 720 37.61 -18.98 0.74
N THR A 721 38.71 -19.08 0.00
CA THR A 721 40.07 -18.78 0.46
C THR A 721 40.89 -18.03 -0.61
N GLY A 722 42.11 -17.62 -0.26
CA GLY A 722 43.08 -17.05 -1.21
C GLY A 722 42.89 -15.56 -1.54
N LEU A 723 41.71 -14.99 -1.29
CA LEU A 723 41.47 -13.54 -1.39
C LEU A 723 42.31 -12.75 -0.37
N THR A 724 42.81 -11.58 -0.77
CA THR A 724 43.48 -10.62 0.13
C THR A 724 42.56 -9.45 0.46
N MET A 725 42.66 -8.91 1.68
CA MET A 725 41.88 -7.75 2.13
C MET A 725 41.88 -6.58 1.13
N LYS A 726 43.04 -6.23 0.54
CA LYS A 726 43.16 -5.18 -0.49
C LYS A 726 42.25 -5.43 -1.72
N HIS A 727 42.12 -6.67 -2.18
CA HIS A 727 41.29 -6.99 -3.35
C HIS A 727 39.80 -6.98 -3.01
N VAL A 728 39.42 -7.42 -1.81
CA VAL A 728 38.04 -7.30 -1.32
C VAL A 728 37.64 -5.84 -1.14
N GLU A 729 38.53 -4.99 -0.62
CA GLU A 729 38.32 -3.53 -0.61
C GLU A 729 38.22 -2.92 -2.02
N GLN A 730 39.00 -3.39 -2.99
CA GLN A 730 38.91 -2.92 -4.36
C GLN A 730 37.55 -3.26 -4.99
N LEU A 731 37.09 -4.51 -4.85
CA LEU A 731 35.75 -4.96 -5.29
C LEU A 731 34.63 -4.14 -4.64
N LEU A 732 34.81 -3.71 -3.39
CA LEU A 732 33.88 -2.78 -2.75
C LEU A 732 33.98 -1.36 -3.35
N ARG A 733 35.17 -0.84 -3.66
CA ARG A 733 35.35 0.51 -4.25
C ARG A 733 34.86 0.65 -5.70
N GLU A 734 34.69 -0.45 -6.43
CA GLU A 734 34.24 -0.43 -7.83
C GLU A 734 32.72 -0.27 -8.02
N ASP A 735 31.95 -0.11 -6.92
CA ASP A 735 30.53 0.31 -6.79
C ASP A 735 29.43 -0.43 -7.59
N LYS A 736 29.74 -1.31 -8.53
CA LYS A 736 28.77 -1.95 -9.45
C LYS A 736 27.83 -2.97 -8.81
N TYR A 737 28.23 -3.65 -7.74
CA TYR A 737 27.55 -4.85 -7.24
C TYR A 737 27.11 -4.74 -5.77
N GLN A 738 25.87 -5.18 -5.49
CA GLN A 738 25.23 -5.11 -4.16
C GLN A 738 25.36 -6.40 -3.32
N GLY A 739 25.92 -7.46 -3.90
CA GLY A 739 26.21 -8.71 -3.22
C GLY A 739 26.92 -9.68 -4.16
N PHE A 740 27.49 -10.73 -3.59
CA PHE A 740 28.41 -11.65 -4.24
C PHE A 740 28.10 -13.09 -3.81
N PRO A 741 27.99 -14.06 -4.74
CA PRO A 741 27.96 -15.47 -4.39
C PRO A 741 29.34 -15.91 -3.89
N ILE A 742 29.36 -16.77 -2.88
CA ILE A 742 30.56 -17.43 -2.36
C ILE A 742 30.67 -18.79 -3.03
N VAL A 743 31.79 -19.05 -3.71
CA VAL A 743 32.12 -20.36 -4.28
C VAL A 743 33.29 -20.97 -3.53
N GLU A 744 33.44 -22.29 -3.58
CA GLU A 744 34.59 -22.97 -2.97
C GLU A 744 35.91 -22.52 -3.63
N ASP A 745 36.06 -22.77 -4.93
CA ASP A 745 37.15 -22.24 -5.75
C ASP A 745 36.63 -21.77 -7.13
N ARG A 746 37.38 -20.89 -7.79
CA ARG A 746 37.11 -20.39 -9.14
C ARG A 746 37.13 -21.47 -10.22
N THR A 747 37.78 -22.61 -9.99
CA THR A 747 37.77 -23.76 -10.92
C THR A 747 36.62 -24.73 -10.66
N SER A 748 36.24 -24.97 -9.39
CA SER A 748 35.11 -25.85 -9.06
C SER A 748 33.77 -25.16 -9.32
N ASN A 749 33.69 -23.86 -9.01
CA ASN A 749 32.49 -23.01 -8.98
C ASN A 749 31.33 -23.62 -8.16
N ILE A 750 31.66 -24.48 -7.19
CA ILE A 750 30.69 -25.06 -6.25
C ILE A 750 30.19 -23.94 -5.32
N LEU A 751 28.87 -23.75 -5.25
CA LEU A 751 28.22 -22.72 -4.46
C LEU A 751 28.25 -23.07 -2.97
N VAL A 752 28.75 -22.16 -2.14
CA VAL A 752 28.88 -22.31 -0.67
C VAL A 752 27.93 -21.37 0.09
N GLY A 753 27.57 -20.22 -0.50
CA GLY A 753 26.66 -19.27 0.13
C GLY A 753 26.58 -17.93 -0.62
N TYR A 754 26.08 -16.90 0.06
CA TYR A 754 25.93 -15.55 -0.49
C TYR A 754 26.23 -14.48 0.58
N ILE A 755 26.86 -13.37 0.17
CA ILE A 755 27.10 -12.21 1.05
C ILE A 755 26.68 -10.90 0.38
N ARG A 756 26.07 -9.97 1.11
CA ARG A 756 25.79 -8.62 0.58
C ARG A 756 26.98 -7.68 0.76
N ARG A 757 27.04 -6.68 -0.13
CA ARG A 757 27.96 -5.53 -0.04
C ARG A 757 27.96 -4.90 1.36
N THR A 758 26.78 -4.73 1.96
CA THR A 758 26.59 -4.09 3.27
C THR A 758 27.14 -4.94 4.42
N GLU A 759 26.95 -6.26 4.37
CA GLU A 759 27.47 -7.21 5.37
C GLU A 759 28.99 -7.38 5.27
N LEU A 760 29.50 -7.51 4.05
CA LEU A 760 30.93 -7.59 3.77
C LEU A 760 31.65 -6.29 4.20
N ARG A 761 31.06 -5.13 3.90
CA ARG A 761 31.56 -3.83 4.37
C ARG A 761 31.55 -3.75 5.90
N TYR A 762 30.43 -4.09 6.54
CA TYR A 762 30.33 -4.08 7.99
C TYR A 762 31.38 -4.98 8.65
N ALA A 763 31.57 -6.19 8.13
CA ALA A 763 32.55 -7.13 8.66
C ALA A 763 33.98 -6.56 8.56
N ILE A 764 34.35 -5.96 7.43
CA ILE A 764 35.65 -5.30 7.25
C ILE A 764 35.80 -4.11 8.22
N ASP A 765 34.80 -3.23 8.31
CA ASP A 765 34.83 -2.04 9.18
C ASP A 765 34.75 -2.42 10.68
N ARG A 766 34.23 -3.61 11.03
CA ARG A 766 34.34 -4.19 12.37
C ARG A 766 35.76 -4.71 12.65
N VAL A 767 36.31 -5.60 11.82
CA VAL A 767 37.64 -6.18 12.07
C VAL A 767 38.72 -5.10 12.07
N LYS A 768 38.57 -4.02 11.30
CA LYS A 768 39.45 -2.83 11.34
C LYS A 768 39.39 -2.02 12.64
N ARG A 769 38.26 -2.04 13.36
CA ARG A 769 38.12 -1.43 14.70
C ARG A 769 38.70 -2.36 15.77
N ASP A 770 38.51 -3.66 15.62
CA ASP A 770 38.99 -4.67 16.57
C ASP A 770 40.51 -4.93 16.45
N ARG A 771 41.11 -4.77 15.27
CA ARG A 771 42.52 -5.11 14.97
C ARG A 771 43.14 -4.25 13.86
N SER A 772 44.44 -3.98 14.00
CA SER A 772 45.28 -3.45 12.92
C SER A 772 45.61 -4.54 11.89
N ILE A 773 44.87 -4.59 10.78
CA ILE A 773 45.02 -5.59 9.71
C ILE A 773 46.06 -5.14 8.68
N SER A 774 46.93 -6.06 8.23
CA SER A 774 47.74 -5.83 7.01
C SER A 774 46.86 -5.83 5.76
N PRO A 775 47.07 -4.95 4.76
CA PRO A 775 46.34 -5.00 3.48
C PRO A 775 46.55 -6.32 2.70
N THR A 776 47.60 -7.08 3.01
CA THR A 776 47.90 -8.40 2.42
C THR A 776 47.32 -9.58 3.20
N ALA A 777 46.61 -9.36 4.31
CA ALA A 777 46.00 -10.45 5.08
C ALA A 777 44.99 -11.25 4.23
N LYS A 778 44.95 -12.57 4.45
CA LYS A 778 44.08 -13.50 3.73
C LYS A 778 42.68 -13.53 4.32
N CYS A 779 41.68 -13.49 3.46
CA CYS A 779 40.27 -13.60 3.79
C CYS A 779 39.82 -15.06 3.69
N TYR A 780 39.04 -15.51 4.67
CA TYR A 780 38.40 -16.82 4.72
C TYR A 780 36.88 -16.62 4.81
N PHE A 781 36.13 -17.34 3.98
CA PHE A 781 34.67 -17.22 3.86
C PHE A 781 33.92 -18.53 4.18
N SER A 782 34.63 -19.62 4.48
CA SER A 782 34.09 -20.81 5.12
C SER A 782 34.77 -21.02 6.47
N PRO A 783 34.18 -21.80 7.41
CA PRO A 783 34.89 -22.21 8.61
C PRO A 783 36.14 -23.00 8.19
N PRO A 784 37.29 -22.85 8.87
CA PRO A 784 38.46 -23.67 8.57
C PRO A 784 38.13 -25.13 8.88
N SER A 785 38.06 -25.96 7.83
CA SER A 785 37.79 -27.40 7.95
C SER A 785 38.80 -28.04 8.90
N SER A 786 38.34 -28.74 9.93
CA SER A 786 39.17 -29.28 11.01
C SER A 786 40.02 -30.51 10.60
N LEU A 787 40.30 -30.67 9.31
CA LEU A 787 41.12 -31.73 8.73
C LEU A 787 42.36 -31.16 8.06
N ASN A 788 43.39 -30.86 8.87
CA ASN A 788 44.81 -31.16 8.61
C ASN A 788 45.71 -30.72 9.79
N PRO A 789 45.64 -31.41 10.95
CA PRO A 789 46.52 -31.14 12.09
C PRO A 789 47.93 -31.75 11.90
N THR A 790 48.64 -31.35 10.83
CA THR A 790 49.86 -32.03 10.37
C THR A 790 51.03 -31.07 10.04
N THR A 791 51.46 -30.29 11.03
CA THR A 791 52.89 -30.13 11.40
C THR A 791 53.01 -29.37 12.74
N PRO A 792 53.47 -30.02 13.84
CA PRO A 792 53.78 -29.32 15.08
C PRO A 792 55.23 -28.79 15.04
N THR A 793 55.42 -27.57 14.53
CA THR A 793 56.67 -26.82 14.73
C THR A 793 56.51 -25.75 15.82
N THR A 794 57.42 -25.82 16.78
CA THR A 794 57.55 -25.00 18.00
C THR A 794 57.26 -23.51 17.82
N PRO A 795 56.47 -22.88 18.72
CA PRO A 795 56.27 -21.44 18.71
C PRO A 795 57.51 -20.71 19.24
N ALA A 796 58.47 -20.41 18.34
CA ALA A 796 59.55 -19.48 18.62
C ALA A 796 58.97 -18.06 18.72
N VAL A 797 58.77 -17.58 19.96
CA VAL A 797 58.14 -16.28 20.24
C VAL A 797 59.05 -15.14 19.80
N THR A 798 58.88 -14.70 18.55
CA THR A 798 59.45 -13.46 18.00
C THR A 798 58.44 -12.33 18.22
N PHE A 799 58.85 -11.30 18.94
CA PHE A 799 57.94 -10.30 19.53
C PHE A 799 57.66 -9.09 18.60
N GLU A 800 57.54 -9.34 17.28
CA GLU A 800 57.33 -8.31 16.26
C GLU A 800 56.11 -8.62 15.37
N GLY A 801 55.39 -7.58 14.95
CA GLY A 801 54.36 -7.70 13.90
C GLY A 801 53.00 -8.27 14.33
N MET A 802 52.33 -7.68 15.33
CA MET A 802 51.00 -8.08 15.80
C MET A 802 49.83 -7.70 14.83
N ALA A 803 50.00 -7.95 13.53
CA ALA A 803 48.96 -7.79 12.51
C ALA A 803 48.48 -9.18 12.06
N SER A 804 47.21 -9.52 12.31
CA SER A 804 46.69 -10.86 11.99
C SER A 804 46.70 -11.12 10.48
N SER A 805 47.50 -12.10 10.04
CA SER A 805 47.68 -12.49 8.63
C SER A 805 46.47 -13.17 8.00
N ALA A 806 45.47 -13.55 8.81
CA ALA A 806 44.21 -14.15 8.39
C ALA A 806 43.01 -13.42 9.04
N VAL A 807 41.91 -13.31 8.29
CA VAL A 807 40.62 -12.77 8.73
C VAL A 807 39.51 -13.74 8.31
N ASP A 808 38.65 -14.12 9.27
CA ASP A 808 37.48 -14.98 9.04
C ASP A 808 36.21 -14.14 8.90
N PHE A 809 35.50 -14.36 7.80
CA PHE A 809 34.22 -13.74 7.45
C PHE A 809 33.06 -14.76 7.37
N SER A 810 33.30 -16.04 7.67
CA SER A 810 32.29 -17.11 7.54
C SER A 810 31.01 -16.85 8.35
N ARG A 811 31.06 -16.03 9.40
CA ARG A 811 29.92 -15.66 10.25
C ARG A 811 28.98 -14.61 9.62
N PHE A 812 29.38 -14.00 8.50
CA PHE A 812 28.63 -12.92 7.84
C PHE A 812 27.97 -13.38 6.52
N ILE A 813 27.96 -14.69 6.26
CA ILE A 813 27.49 -15.30 5.02
C ILE A 813 26.15 -16.00 5.25
N ASP A 814 25.22 -15.79 4.33
CA ASP A 814 24.04 -16.66 4.21
C ASP A 814 24.48 -17.97 3.55
N ALA A 815 24.59 -19.03 4.36
CA ALA A 815 24.91 -20.39 3.91
C ALA A 815 23.70 -21.12 3.30
N THR A 816 22.54 -20.45 3.23
CA THR A 816 21.28 -21.01 2.71
C THR A 816 20.59 -20.05 1.72
N PRO A 817 21.30 -19.57 0.67
CA PRO A 817 20.67 -18.75 -0.36
C PRO A 817 19.59 -19.54 -1.11
N VAL A 818 18.59 -18.85 -1.63
CA VAL A 818 17.53 -19.48 -2.43
C VAL A 818 18.10 -19.86 -3.80
N THR A 819 18.30 -21.17 -4.03
CA THR A 819 18.77 -21.72 -5.32
C THR A 819 17.63 -22.30 -6.16
N VAL A 820 17.75 -22.23 -7.48
CA VAL A 820 16.84 -22.87 -8.45
C VAL A 820 17.60 -23.54 -9.59
N HIS A 821 16.98 -24.55 -10.19
CA HIS A 821 17.54 -25.29 -11.31
C HIS A 821 17.37 -24.52 -12.64
N PRO A 822 18.38 -24.46 -13.55
CA PRO A 822 18.34 -23.65 -14.77
C PRO A 822 17.24 -24.00 -15.79
N ARG A 823 16.64 -25.20 -15.70
CA ARG A 823 15.49 -25.61 -16.54
C ARG A 823 14.11 -25.32 -15.92
N LEU A 824 14.05 -24.74 -14.71
CA LEU A 824 12.78 -24.34 -14.10
C LEU A 824 12.13 -23.25 -14.98
N PRO A 825 10.79 -23.26 -15.17
CA PRO A 825 10.09 -22.18 -15.88
C PRO A 825 10.22 -20.84 -15.12
N LEU A 826 10.32 -19.75 -15.89
CA LEU A 826 10.44 -18.38 -15.38
C LEU A 826 9.29 -18.01 -14.44
N GLU A 827 8.09 -18.52 -14.74
CA GLU A 827 6.87 -18.40 -13.97
C GLU A 827 7.05 -18.81 -12.50
N THR A 828 7.69 -19.96 -12.25
CA THR A 828 7.93 -20.45 -10.88
C THR A 828 8.97 -19.61 -10.14
N VAL A 829 9.94 -19.03 -10.85
CA VAL A 829 10.91 -18.08 -10.25
C VAL A 829 10.26 -16.73 -9.96
N MET A 830 9.37 -16.26 -10.82
CA MET A 830 8.56 -15.07 -10.56
C MET A 830 7.59 -15.30 -9.40
N GLU A 831 6.96 -16.47 -9.27
CA GLU A 831 6.22 -16.87 -8.07
C GLU A 831 7.10 -16.88 -6.81
N LEU A 832 8.36 -17.31 -6.91
CA LEU A 832 9.33 -17.25 -5.82
C LEU A 832 9.55 -15.81 -5.36
N PHE A 833 9.78 -14.88 -6.31
CA PHE A 833 9.86 -13.45 -6.02
C PHE A 833 8.55 -12.87 -5.43
N ARG A 834 7.38 -13.32 -5.89
CA ARG A 834 6.06 -12.86 -5.41
C ARG A 834 5.69 -13.37 -4.02
N LYS A 835 5.96 -14.65 -3.72
CA LYS A 835 5.48 -15.37 -2.52
C LYS A 835 6.52 -15.41 -1.39
N ILE A 836 7.80 -15.51 -1.76
CA ILE A 836 8.92 -15.68 -0.81
C ILE A 836 9.72 -14.38 -0.67
N GLY A 837 9.76 -13.54 -1.72
CA GLY A 837 10.39 -12.21 -1.68
C GLY A 837 11.91 -12.16 -1.43
N PRO A 838 12.74 -13.06 -1.98
CA PRO A 838 14.20 -12.91 -1.93
C PRO A 838 14.67 -11.74 -2.82
N ARG A 839 15.81 -11.11 -2.48
CA ARG A 839 16.40 -10.07 -3.35
C ARG A 839 17.00 -10.63 -4.65
N VAL A 840 17.61 -11.80 -4.57
CA VAL A 840 18.33 -12.49 -5.64
C VAL A 840 18.01 -13.97 -5.53
N VAL A 841 17.85 -14.65 -6.66
CA VAL A 841 17.77 -16.11 -6.74
C VAL A 841 19.03 -16.59 -7.46
N LEU A 842 19.77 -17.50 -6.84
CA LEU A 842 20.97 -18.10 -7.45
C LEU A 842 20.57 -19.31 -8.29
N ILE A 843 21.30 -19.58 -9.36
CA ILE A 843 20.98 -20.69 -10.26
C ILE A 843 22.09 -21.73 -10.16
N GLU A 844 21.67 -22.96 -9.87
CA GLU A 844 22.55 -24.03 -9.45
C GLU A 844 22.34 -25.27 -10.34
N TYR A 845 23.44 -25.89 -10.75
CA TYR A 845 23.42 -27.14 -11.50
C TYR A 845 24.48 -28.09 -10.97
N HIS A 846 24.05 -29.16 -10.30
CA HIS A 846 24.92 -30.12 -9.58
C HIS A 846 25.89 -29.44 -8.60
N GLY A 847 25.38 -28.59 -7.70
CA GLY A 847 26.19 -27.81 -6.76
C GLY A 847 26.95 -26.63 -7.37
N LYS A 848 27.04 -26.51 -8.70
CA LYS A 848 27.78 -25.42 -9.35
C LYS A 848 26.90 -24.21 -9.62
N LEU A 849 27.44 -23.02 -9.34
CA LEU A 849 26.85 -21.74 -9.73
C LEU A 849 26.86 -21.61 -11.26
N ALA A 850 25.68 -21.50 -11.87
CA ALA A 850 25.49 -21.28 -13.31
C ALA A 850 25.09 -19.83 -13.66
N GLY A 851 24.67 -19.05 -12.67
CA GLY A 851 24.30 -17.64 -12.82
C GLY A 851 23.44 -17.14 -11.66
N LEU A 852 22.92 -15.92 -11.79
CA LEU A 852 21.94 -15.34 -10.88
C LEU A 852 20.81 -14.64 -11.63
N VAL A 853 19.66 -14.51 -10.96
CA VAL A 853 18.51 -13.73 -11.43
C VAL A 853 18.06 -12.76 -10.34
N THR A 854 17.73 -11.55 -10.76
CA THR A 854 17.09 -10.52 -9.95
C THR A 854 15.68 -10.23 -10.48
N VAL A 855 14.85 -9.55 -9.69
CA VAL A 855 13.52 -9.08 -10.13
C VAL A 855 13.62 -8.23 -11.41
N LYS A 856 14.72 -7.48 -11.60
CA LYS A 856 14.96 -6.67 -12.80
C LYS A 856 15.11 -7.51 -14.06
N ASP A 857 15.71 -8.69 -13.97
CA ASP A 857 15.94 -9.54 -15.14
C ASP A 857 14.62 -10.17 -15.61
N CYS A 858 13.79 -10.63 -14.67
CA CYS A 858 12.41 -11.06 -14.94
C CYS A 858 11.57 -9.93 -15.55
N LEU A 859 11.58 -8.73 -14.96
CA LEU A 859 10.83 -7.57 -15.50
C LEU A 859 11.35 -7.16 -16.88
N LYS A 860 12.67 -7.17 -17.10
CA LYS A 860 13.28 -6.88 -18.42
C LYS A 860 12.92 -7.91 -19.49
N TYR A 861 12.60 -9.15 -19.09
CA TYR A 861 12.03 -10.14 -19.99
C TYR A 861 10.55 -9.87 -20.27
N GLN A 862 9.77 -9.48 -19.26
CA GLN A 862 8.35 -9.09 -19.38
C GLN A 862 8.13 -7.81 -20.22
N PHE A 863 9.15 -6.95 -20.34
CA PHE A 863 9.14 -5.72 -21.16
C PHE A 863 9.67 -5.90 -22.60
N LYS A 864 10.04 -7.12 -23.02
CA LYS A 864 10.54 -7.43 -24.37
C LYS A 864 9.46 -8.02 -25.27
#